data_AF-A0A965P0T9-F1
#
_entry.id   AF-A0A965P0T9-F1
#
_cell.length_a   1.000
_cell.length_b   1.000
_cell.length_c   1.000
_cell.angle_alpha   90.00
_cell.angle_beta   90.00
_cell.angle_gamma   90.00
#
_symmetry.space_group_name_H-M   'P 1'
#
loop_
_entity.id
_entity.type
_entity.pdbx_description
1 polymer ?
#
loop_
_entity_poly.entity_id
_entity_poly.type
_entity_poly.pdbx_seq_one_letter_code
_entity_poly.pdbx_strand_id
1 'polypeptide(L)'
;DVSQFMPNLKKAIQNGLSEEKALEALTTTPASLLGVSNAVGSLEAGKWANFLITTGPIFADKTVLVENWIQGSAYGISTDSKMELAGKYKFTLGNQSAQLAVTGETGSYKAQLLGKDTLAVEFSQKDQLVNLTFNAKSDQGKKTRLSGDFLGNSMLGTGTLGNGEWVSWQATREANTDTASTKKRPTKSEEVGSVVFPFNGYGQKTIPKSETILIKNTTVWTNEKSGILKETDVLIKNGKIAAIGKGLKDPAARVVNGEGKHVTAGIIDEHSHVAASGGINECSQSVTAEVRITDVIDPEDVDMYRQLSGGVTSSHILHGSCNTVGGQTQLLKFRWGQTAEGLKFANWDPFIKFALGENVKRSYNPSNPRFPDTRMGVEQVLTDAFTRARDYEKQGPGKRIDLELEALVEILNHKRFITCHSYVQSEINAMMKVADKFGFTVNTFTHILEGYKVADKMKAHGASASTFSDWWNYKMEVVDAIPQNAFLMQKNGVNVAINSDDAEMARHLNHEAAKSIKYAGMSEEDALKMVTLNPAKMLHVADRVGSIKEGKDADLVIWSDHPLSIYAKSEKTIVDGAVVFDREVDAKLQVELKKEKQRLIQKMILAKKGGSATRPMTPSFREENMCEDDHGHGKSLWDRISQRMILTEN
;
A
#
# COMPACT_ATOMS: atom_id res chain seq x y z
N ASP A 1 19.11 -10.32 -8.03
CA ASP A 1 20.08 -10.79 -9.03
C ASP A 1 20.34 -9.65 -10.02
N VAL A 2 21.58 -9.15 -10.06
CA VAL A 2 21.97 -8.01 -10.92
C VAL A 2 21.91 -8.39 -12.42
N SER A 3 22.05 -9.68 -12.76
CA SER A 3 21.99 -10.16 -14.14
C SER A 3 20.63 -9.90 -14.82
N GLN A 4 19.57 -9.75 -14.01
CA GLN A 4 18.20 -9.53 -14.49
C GLN A 4 17.88 -8.07 -14.77
N PHE A 5 18.75 -7.12 -14.39
CA PHE A 5 18.45 -5.69 -14.48
C PHE A 5 18.21 -5.23 -15.93
N MET A 6 19.15 -5.50 -16.85
CA MET A 6 18.97 -5.15 -18.27
C MET A 6 17.85 -5.91 -18.98
N PRO A 7 17.71 -7.24 -18.80
CA PRO A 7 16.55 -7.96 -19.30
C PRO A 7 15.21 -7.35 -18.85
N ASN A 8 15.08 -6.97 -17.58
CA ASN A 8 13.86 -6.38 -17.05
C ASN A 8 13.59 -4.96 -17.56
N LEU A 9 14.62 -4.13 -17.72
CA LEU A 9 14.46 -2.79 -18.29
C LEU A 9 14.06 -2.86 -19.77
N LYS A 10 14.69 -3.76 -20.55
CA LYS A 10 14.28 -4.03 -21.94
C LYS A 10 12.85 -4.55 -22.01
N LYS A 11 12.44 -5.39 -21.05
CA LYS A 11 11.05 -5.84 -20.93
C LYS A 11 10.09 -4.67 -20.65
N ALA A 12 10.47 -3.70 -19.82
CA ALA A 12 9.65 -2.50 -19.61
C ALA A 12 9.51 -1.68 -20.91
N ILE A 13 10.61 -1.54 -21.69
CA ILE A 13 10.58 -0.85 -22.99
C ILE A 13 9.64 -1.55 -23.97
N GLN A 14 9.72 -2.88 -24.05
CA GLN A 14 8.82 -3.71 -24.88
C GLN A 14 7.33 -3.56 -24.48
N ASN A 15 7.05 -3.12 -23.26
CA ASN A 15 5.69 -2.93 -22.74
C ASN A 15 5.30 -1.44 -22.60
N GLY A 16 6.02 -0.53 -23.27
CA GLY A 16 5.57 0.86 -23.46
C GLY A 16 6.45 1.94 -22.83
N LEU A 17 7.51 1.60 -22.09
CA LEU A 17 8.49 2.59 -21.64
C LEU A 17 9.34 3.07 -22.83
N SER A 18 9.47 4.37 -23.05
CA SER A 18 10.37 4.86 -24.10
C SER A 18 11.84 4.63 -23.72
N GLU A 19 12.71 4.44 -24.71
CA GLU A 19 14.16 4.34 -24.48
C GLU A 19 14.71 5.61 -23.78
N GLU A 20 14.19 6.78 -24.13
CA GLU A 20 14.53 8.04 -23.47
C GLU A 20 14.22 8.01 -21.98
N LYS A 21 12.99 7.61 -21.59
CA LYS A 21 12.61 7.51 -20.17
C LYS A 21 13.36 6.41 -19.45
N ALA A 22 13.70 5.31 -20.13
CA ALA A 22 14.57 4.29 -19.58
C ALA A 22 15.98 4.84 -19.30
N LEU A 23 16.54 5.66 -20.19
CA LEU A 23 17.85 6.28 -20.00
C LEU A 23 17.82 7.34 -18.90
N GLU A 24 16.80 8.20 -18.86
CA GLU A 24 16.59 9.17 -17.78
C GLU A 24 16.51 8.49 -16.41
N ALA A 25 15.82 7.33 -16.32
CA ALA A 25 15.71 6.55 -15.08
C ALA A 25 17.06 5.99 -14.59
N LEU A 26 18.04 5.83 -15.49
CA LEU A 26 19.40 5.40 -15.16
C LEU A 26 20.36 6.57 -14.89
N THR A 27 20.01 7.80 -15.28
CA THR A 27 20.95 8.92 -15.37
C THR A 27 20.45 10.19 -14.69
N THR A 28 19.64 11.01 -15.38
CA THR A 28 19.18 12.32 -14.90
C THR A 28 18.29 12.23 -13.67
N THR A 29 17.40 11.23 -13.62
CA THR A 29 16.47 11.02 -12.50
C THR A 29 17.21 10.78 -11.18
N PRO A 30 18.09 9.77 -11.04
CA PRO A 30 18.81 9.56 -9.79
C PRO A 30 19.75 10.73 -9.44
N ALA A 31 20.36 11.40 -10.43
CA ALA A 31 21.17 12.58 -10.18
C ALA A 31 20.35 13.74 -9.56
N SER A 32 19.13 13.94 -10.04
CA SER A 32 18.19 14.93 -9.47
C SER A 32 17.74 14.56 -8.06
N LEU A 33 17.42 13.29 -7.83
CA LEU A 33 17.01 12.80 -6.51
C LEU A 33 18.10 12.96 -5.46
N LEU A 34 19.36 12.80 -5.85
CA LEU A 34 20.53 12.94 -4.97
C LEU A 34 21.06 14.38 -4.89
N GLY A 35 20.48 15.33 -5.63
CA GLY A 35 20.94 16.72 -5.63
C GLY A 35 22.31 16.95 -6.30
N VAL A 36 22.72 16.06 -7.21
CA VAL A 36 24.04 16.08 -7.88
C VAL A 36 23.94 16.29 -9.40
N SER A 37 22.80 16.79 -9.89
CA SER A 37 22.57 17.08 -11.32
C SER A 37 23.55 18.10 -11.92
N ASN A 38 24.20 18.92 -11.09
CA ASN A 38 25.25 19.84 -11.51
C ASN A 38 26.58 19.13 -11.84
N ALA A 39 26.79 17.90 -11.34
CA ALA A 39 28.02 17.14 -11.54
C ALA A 39 27.84 15.95 -12.48
N VAL A 40 26.69 15.27 -12.48
CA VAL A 40 26.43 14.03 -13.22
C VAL A 40 25.00 13.94 -13.77
N GLY A 41 24.72 12.89 -14.54
CA GLY A 41 23.38 12.57 -15.04
C GLY A 41 23.10 13.05 -16.47
N SER A 42 23.91 13.95 -17.03
CA SER A 42 23.87 14.34 -18.44
C SER A 42 25.28 14.66 -18.98
N LEU A 43 25.39 14.83 -20.30
CA LEU A 43 26.64 15.15 -21.00
C LEU A 43 26.81 16.66 -21.28
N GLU A 44 26.20 17.51 -20.46
CA GLU A 44 26.35 18.96 -20.56
C GLU A 44 27.79 19.40 -20.24
N ALA A 45 28.26 20.45 -20.93
CA ALA A 45 29.59 21.01 -20.68
C ALA A 45 29.75 21.46 -19.22
N GLY A 46 30.87 21.10 -18.60
CA GLY A 46 31.18 21.41 -17.20
C GLY A 46 30.84 20.31 -16.19
N LYS A 47 30.12 19.26 -16.60
CA LYS A 47 29.86 18.06 -15.77
C LYS A 47 31.02 17.07 -15.83
N TRP A 48 31.04 16.11 -14.91
CA TRP A 48 32.02 15.03 -14.93
C TRP A 48 31.85 14.18 -16.19
N ALA A 49 32.97 13.88 -16.85
CA ALA A 49 33.02 13.05 -18.05
C ALA A 49 32.79 11.57 -17.71
N ASN A 50 31.56 11.24 -17.34
CA ASN A 50 31.07 9.91 -17.05
C ASN A 50 30.13 9.45 -18.18
N PHE A 51 30.57 8.53 -19.02
CA PHE A 51 29.75 8.04 -20.14
C PHE A 51 30.16 6.64 -20.59
N LEU A 52 29.27 6.02 -21.37
CA LEU A 52 29.45 4.68 -21.92
C LEU A 52 29.67 4.80 -23.43
N ILE A 53 30.62 4.04 -23.96
CA ILE A 53 30.80 3.86 -25.40
C ILE A 53 30.27 2.48 -25.78
N THR A 54 29.27 2.46 -26.66
CA THR A 54 28.59 1.24 -27.08
C THR A 54 28.62 1.08 -28.59
N THR A 55 28.57 -0.16 -29.08
CA THR A 55 28.58 -0.47 -30.54
C THR A 55 27.26 -0.15 -31.25
N GLY A 56 26.26 0.34 -30.53
CA GLY A 56 24.93 0.69 -31.01
C GLY A 56 24.06 1.27 -29.89
N PRO A 57 22.74 1.48 -30.12
CA PRO A 57 21.82 1.96 -29.11
C PRO A 57 21.85 1.10 -27.84
N ILE A 58 21.94 1.71 -26.66
CA ILE A 58 22.22 1.02 -25.39
C ILE A 58 21.23 -0.11 -25.07
N PHE A 59 19.97 0.00 -25.52
CA PHE A 59 18.93 -1.00 -25.26
C PHE A 59 18.78 -2.07 -26.36
N ALA A 60 19.51 -1.97 -27.47
CA ALA A 60 19.43 -2.98 -28.52
C ALA A 60 20.07 -4.33 -28.09
N ASP A 61 19.53 -5.45 -28.59
CA ASP A 61 19.93 -6.81 -28.16
C ASP A 61 21.38 -7.17 -28.46
N LYS A 62 21.97 -6.56 -29.49
CA LYS A 62 23.33 -6.86 -29.96
C LYS A 62 24.36 -5.78 -29.59
N THR A 63 23.96 -4.80 -28.78
CA THR A 63 24.84 -3.73 -28.35
C THR A 63 25.83 -4.24 -27.32
N VAL A 64 27.10 -3.97 -27.57
CA VAL A 64 28.22 -4.31 -26.69
C VAL A 64 28.75 -3.02 -26.08
N LEU A 65 29.02 -3.05 -24.78
CA LEU A 65 29.73 -1.99 -24.08
C LEU A 65 31.22 -2.12 -24.36
N VAL A 66 31.79 -1.12 -25.03
CA VAL A 66 33.21 -1.09 -25.44
C VAL A 66 34.04 -0.49 -24.32
N GLU A 67 33.65 0.69 -23.86
CA GLU A 67 34.36 1.44 -22.80
C GLU A 67 33.38 2.06 -21.82
N ASN A 68 33.82 2.16 -20.58
CA ASN A 68 33.19 2.95 -19.53
C ASN A 68 34.14 4.08 -19.14
N TRP A 69 33.70 5.31 -19.19
CA TRP A 69 34.49 6.47 -18.85
C TRP A 69 34.06 7.01 -17.49
N ILE A 70 35.03 7.24 -16.60
CA ILE A 70 34.80 7.83 -15.27
C ILE A 70 35.74 9.02 -15.13
N GLN A 71 35.16 10.22 -15.01
CA GLN A 71 35.88 11.49 -14.89
C GLN A 71 36.96 11.68 -15.95
N GLY A 72 36.69 11.24 -17.18
CA GLY A 72 37.63 11.35 -18.31
C GLY A 72 38.68 10.24 -18.39
N SER A 73 38.64 9.24 -17.51
CA SER A 73 39.48 8.04 -17.58
C SER A 73 38.72 6.90 -18.24
N ALA A 74 39.28 6.36 -19.33
CA ALA A 74 38.69 5.25 -20.07
C ALA A 74 39.00 3.90 -19.41
N TYR A 75 37.96 3.08 -19.23
CA TYR A 75 38.06 1.70 -18.77
C TYR A 75 37.51 0.78 -19.86
N GLY A 76 38.41 0.12 -20.60
CA GLY A 76 38.05 -0.83 -21.65
C GLY A 76 37.40 -2.09 -21.08
N ILE A 77 36.27 -2.49 -21.66
CA ILE A 77 35.49 -3.67 -21.23
C ILE A 77 35.51 -4.76 -22.30
N SER A 78 35.48 -4.39 -23.58
CA SER A 78 35.58 -5.31 -24.71
C SER A 78 36.63 -4.80 -25.69
N THR A 79 37.62 -5.62 -26.01
CA THR A 79 38.59 -5.35 -27.08
C THR A 79 37.87 -5.56 -28.40
N ASP A 80 37.32 -4.47 -28.96
CA ASP A 80 36.64 -4.51 -30.23
C ASP A 80 37.65 -4.90 -31.33
N SER A 81 37.57 -6.16 -31.73
CA SER A 81 38.17 -6.68 -32.95
C SER A 81 37.24 -7.77 -33.46
N LYS A 82 36.01 -7.40 -33.82
CA LYS A 82 35.15 -8.26 -34.63
C LYS A 82 35.86 -8.56 -35.95
N MET A 83 36.60 -9.66 -36.00
CA MET A 83 37.07 -10.22 -37.26
C MET A 83 35.86 -10.86 -37.94
N GLU A 84 35.28 -10.16 -38.91
CA GLU A 84 34.26 -10.75 -39.77
C GLU A 84 34.95 -11.76 -40.69
N LEU A 85 34.85 -13.06 -40.38
CA LEU A 85 35.43 -14.15 -41.18
C LEU A 85 34.39 -14.83 -42.08
N ALA A 86 33.11 -14.45 -42.00
CA ALA A 86 32.09 -14.97 -42.90
C ALA A 86 32.32 -14.42 -44.31
N GLY A 87 32.28 -15.30 -45.31
CA GLY A 87 32.54 -14.93 -46.70
C GLY A 87 33.04 -16.08 -47.55
N LYS A 88 33.21 -15.81 -48.85
CA LYS A 88 33.87 -16.71 -49.79
C LYS A 88 35.31 -16.25 -49.99
N TYR A 89 36.24 -17.21 -49.96
CA TYR A 89 37.67 -16.97 -50.11
C TYR A 89 38.21 -17.84 -51.22
N LYS A 90 39.06 -17.27 -52.08
CA LYS A 90 39.88 -18.03 -53.01
C LYS A 90 40.99 -18.71 -52.20
N PHE A 91 40.91 -20.01 -52.05
CA PHE A 91 41.83 -20.84 -51.28
C PHE A 91 42.87 -21.50 -52.19
N THR A 92 44.13 -21.44 -51.79
CA THR A 92 45.27 -22.06 -52.48
C THR A 92 46.12 -22.84 -51.49
N LEU A 93 46.41 -24.09 -51.82
CA LEU A 93 47.23 -25.01 -51.03
C LEU A 93 48.27 -25.63 -51.96
N GLY A 94 49.52 -25.15 -51.90
CA GLY A 94 50.53 -25.49 -52.90
C GLY A 94 50.08 -25.13 -54.32
N ASN A 95 50.07 -26.11 -55.23
CA ASN A 95 49.63 -25.94 -56.62
C ASN A 95 48.11 -26.14 -56.85
N GLN A 96 47.34 -26.37 -55.79
CA GLN A 96 45.89 -26.61 -55.89
C GLN A 96 45.10 -25.37 -55.46
N SER A 97 43.99 -25.09 -56.16
CA SER A 97 43.08 -24.00 -55.82
C SER A 97 41.65 -24.50 -55.66
N ALA A 98 40.95 -23.99 -54.65
CA ALA A 98 39.54 -24.23 -54.35
C ALA A 98 38.89 -22.95 -53.79
N GLN A 99 37.58 -22.97 -53.54
CA GLN A 99 36.91 -21.86 -52.86
C GLN A 99 36.54 -22.27 -51.43
N LEU A 100 36.96 -21.50 -50.43
CA LEU A 100 36.60 -21.71 -49.03
C LEU A 100 35.39 -20.84 -48.70
N ALA A 101 34.26 -21.46 -48.37
CA ALA A 101 33.07 -20.76 -47.90
C ALA A 101 32.99 -20.86 -46.37
N VAL A 102 33.07 -19.72 -45.69
CA VAL A 102 32.92 -19.59 -44.23
C VAL A 102 31.57 -18.93 -43.94
N THR A 103 30.76 -19.57 -43.10
CA THR A 103 29.43 -19.09 -42.69
C THR A 103 29.29 -19.12 -41.17
N GLY A 104 28.42 -18.28 -40.62
CA GLY A 104 28.24 -18.15 -39.16
C GLY A 104 28.76 -16.83 -38.61
N GLU A 105 28.79 -16.70 -37.29
CA GLU A 105 29.20 -15.48 -36.58
C GLU A 105 30.44 -15.76 -35.71
N THR A 106 31.14 -14.71 -35.23
CA THR A 106 32.36 -14.81 -34.41
C THR A 106 32.21 -15.81 -33.27
N GLY A 107 33.11 -16.80 -33.19
CA GLY A 107 33.05 -17.90 -32.21
C GLY A 107 32.21 -19.12 -32.61
N SER A 108 31.54 -19.12 -33.77
CA SER A 108 30.67 -20.21 -34.24
C SER A 108 30.76 -20.49 -35.76
N TYR A 109 31.90 -20.20 -36.37
CA TYR A 109 32.09 -20.36 -37.82
C TYR A 109 32.05 -21.81 -38.27
N LYS A 110 31.43 -22.03 -39.44
CA LYS A 110 31.45 -23.28 -40.20
C LYS A 110 32.11 -23.03 -41.55
N ALA A 111 33.05 -23.88 -41.93
CA ALA A 111 33.75 -23.74 -43.20
C ALA A 111 33.58 -24.97 -44.10
N GLN A 112 33.55 -24.73 -45.41
CA GLN A 112 33.50 -25.76 -46.44
C GLN A 112 34.45 -25.41 -47.59
N LEU A 113 35.17 -26.41 -48.11
CA LEU A 113 35.96 -26.29 -49.32
C LEU A 113 35.11 -26.75 -50.52
N LEU A 114 34.86 -25.81 -51.43
CA LEU A 114 34.09 -25.97 -52.66
C LEU A 114 35.08 -26.19 -53.81
N GLY A 115 35.19 -27.45 -54.26
CA GLY A 115 35.97 -27.88 -55.42
C GLY A 115 35.13 -28.80 -56.33
N LYS A 116 35.75 -29.83 -56.94
CA LYS A 116 34.99 -30.88 -57.68
C LYS A 116 34.05 -31.69 -56.77
N ASP A 117 34.44 -31.87 -55.50
CA ASP A 117 33.62 -32.42 -54.43
C ASP A 117 33.60 -31.40 -53.27
N THR A 118 32.47 -31.28 -52.56
CA THR A 118 32.38 -30.41 -51.37
C THR A 118 32.94 -31.11 -50.14
N LEU A 119 33.95 -30.52 -49.50
CA LEU A 119 34.59 -31.04 -48.30
C LEU A 119 34.22 -30.20 -47.07
N ALA A 120 33.74 -30.85 -46.02
CA ALA A 120 33.52 -30.21 -44.73
C ALA A 120 34.87 -29.90 -44.06
N VAL A 121 34.99 -28.70 -43.49
CA VAL A 121 36.21 -28.25 -42.82
C VAL A 121 35.89 -27.98 -41.35
N GLU A 122 36.61 -28.65 -40.45
CA GLU A 122 36.68 -28.28 -39.04
C GLU A 122 37.43 -26.95 -38.94
N PHE A 123 36.72 -25.88 -38.62
CA PHE A 123 37.25 -24.52 -38.55
C PHE A 123 37.21 -24.03 -37.11
N SER A 124 38.33 -23.53 -36.61
CA SER A 124 38.38 -22.85 -35.31
C SER A 124 39.20 -21.57 -35.40
N GLN A 125 38.82 -20.59 -34.59
CA GLN A 125 39.48 -19.30 -34.53
C GLN A 125 39.66 -18.87 -33.07
N LYS A 126 40.84 -18.31 -32.78
CA LYS A 126 41.16 -17.62 -31.53
C LYS A 126 42.03 -16.42 -31.88
N ASP A 127 41.55 -15.21 -31.58
CA ASP A 127 42.19 -13.95 -31.96
C ASP A 127 42.49 -13.90 -33.47
N GLN A 128 43.72 -13.64 -33.91
CA GLN A 128 44.08 -13.63 -35.33
C GLN A 128 44.35 -15.04 -35.89
N LEU A 129 44.48 -16.05 -35.03
CA LEU A 129 44.87 -17.41 -35.43
C LEU A 129 43.65 -18.21 -35.92
N VAL A 130 43.79 -18.80 -37.11
CA VAL A 130 42.79 -19.62 -37.78
C VAL A 130 43.34 -21.03 -38.01
N ASN A 131 42.55 -22.04 -37.66
CA ASN A 131 42.88 -23.44 -37.91
C ASN A 131 41.84 -24.09 -38.81
N LEU A 132 42.30 -24.82 -39.82
CA LEU A 132 41.47 -25.60 -40.74
C LEU A 132 41.92 -27.05 -40.71
N THR A 133 40.99 -27.96 -40.50
CA THR A 133 41.25 -29.41 -40.56
C THR A 133 40.22 -30.09 -41.46
N PHE A 134 40.70 -30.87 -42.43
CA PHE A 134 39.83 -31.59 -43.37
C PHE A 134 40.52 -32.85 -43.90
N ASN A 135 39.72 -33.74 -44.51
CA ASN A 135 40.20 -34.99 -45.11
C ASN A 135 40.14 -34.89 -46.64
N ALA A 136 41.27 -34.69 -47.32
CA ALA A 136 41.29 -34.74 -48.78
C ALA A 136 41.34 -36.21 -49.28
N LYS A 137 40.77 -36.49 -50.47
CA LYS A 137 40.81 -37.83 -51.07
C LYS A 137 42.24 -38.35 -51.32
N SER A 138 43.20 -37.45 -51.51
CA SER A 138 44.64 -37.73 -51.63
C SER A 138 45.27 -38.30 -50.35
N ASP A 139 44.62 -38.12 -49.20
CA ASP A 139 45.24 -38.30 -47.89
C ASP A 139 45.00 -39.69 -47.28
N GLN A 140 44.37 -40.62 -48.02
CA GLN A 140 44.11 -42.01 -47.60
C GLN A 140 43.55 -42.15 -46.16
N GLY A 141 42.64 -41.26 -45.77
CA GLY A 141 42.01 -41.26 -44.43
C GLY A 141 42.78 -40.51 -43.34
N LYS A 142 43.91 -39.87 -43.66
CA LYS A 142 44.65 -38.98 -42.74
C LYS A 142 44.17 -37.53 -42.89
N LYS A 143 44.27 -36.74 -41.81
CA LYS A 143 43.80 -35.35 -41.73
C LYS A 143 44.88 -34.37 -42.22
N THR A 144 44.53 -33.48 -43.14
CA THR A 144 45.31 -32.28 -43.43
C THR A 144 45.00 -31.22 -42.37
N ARG A 145 46.03 -30.61 -41.79
CA ARG A 145 45.93 -29.60 -40.72
C ARG A 145 46.66 -28.33 -41.11
N LEU A 146 45.94 -27.23 -41.18
CA LEU A 146 46.46 -25.92 -41.56
C LEU A 146 46.28 -24.95 -40.41
N SER A 147 47.30 -24.15 -40.14
CA SER A 147 47.26 -23.05 -39.18
C SER A 147 47.76 -21.78 -39.85
N GLY A 148 47.19 -20.63 -39.55
CA GLY A 148 47.58 -19.37 -40.15
C GLY A 148 46.93 -18.17 -39.50
N ASP A 149 47.45 -16.99 -39.83
CA ASP A 149 46.95 -15.73 -39.31
C ASP A 149 46.00 -15.06 -40.30
N PHE A 150 44.95 -14.44 -39.77
CA PHE A 150 44.04 -13.59 -40.52
C PHE A 150 44.53 -12.14 -40.50
N LEU A 151 44.96 -11.65 -41.65
CA LEU A 151 45.51 -10.32 -41.84
C LEU A 151 44.68 -9.58 -42.91
N GLY A 152 43.82 -8.66 -42.45
CA GLY A 152 42.97 -7.84 -43.31
C GLY A 152 41.92 -8.66 -44.07
N ASN A 153 42.21 -8.99 -45.33
CA ASN A 153 41.32 -9.76 -46.22
C ASN A 153 41.86 -11.15 -46.61
N SER A 154 43.00 -11.56 -46.03
CA SER A 154 43.63 -12.85 -46.35
C SER A 154 43.95 -13.65 -45.09
N MET A 155 43.79 -14.96 -45.18
CA MET A 155 44.36 -15.93 -44.24
C MET A 155 45.62 -16.50 -44.87
N LEU A 156 46.72 -16.53 -44.14
CA LEU A 156 48.02 -16.97 -44.61
C LEU A 156 48.66 -17.86 -43.56
N GLY A 157 49.24 -18.98 -43.97
CA GLY A 157 49.96 -19.81 -43.01
C GLY A 157 50.54 -21.08 -43.59
N THR A 158 50.87 -22.00 -42.69
CA THR A 158 51.50 -23.27 -43.02
C THR A 158 50.76 -24.43 -42.37
N GLY A 159 50.93 -25.63 -42.90
CA GLY A 159 50.36 -26.82 -42.31
C GLY A 159 50.99 -28.09 -42.83
N THR A 160 50.46 -29.21 -42.36
CA THR A 160 50.91 -30.54 -42.74
C THR A 160 49.81 -31.26 -43.52
N LEU A 161 50.15 -31.80 -44.67
CA LEU A 161 49.29 -32.70 -45.44
C LEU A 161 49.16 -34.06 -44.75
N GLY A 162 48.22 -34.90 -45.18
CA GLY A 162 48.02 -36.24 -44.62
C GLY A 162 49.24 -37.17 -44.75
N ASN A 163 50.18 -36.87 -45.66
CA ASN A 163 51.46 -37.58 -45.84
C ASN A 163 52.60 -37.05 -44.93
N GLY A 164 52.36 -35.99 -44.15
CA GLY A 164 53.34 -35.37 -43.24
C GLY A 164 54.20 -34.27 -43.87
N GLU A 165 54.03 -33.96 -45.16
CA GLU A 165 54.76 -32.87 -45.81
C GLU A 165 54.23 -31.50 -45.39
N TRP A 166 55.15 -30.55 -45.21
CA TRP A 166 54.83 -29.16 -44.91
C TRP A 166 54.43 -28.41 -46.17
N VAL A 167 53.34 -27.65 -46.09
CA VAL A 167 52.80 -26.86 -47.19
C VAL A 167 52.38 -25.48 -46.71
N SER A 168 52.55 -24.48 -47.56
CA SER A 168 52.01 -23.13 -47.34
C SER A 168 50.64 -23.00 -48.00
N TRP A 169 49.74 -22.26 -47.35
CA TRP A 169 48.39 -22.03 -47.83
C TRP A 169 48.01 -20.56 -47.71
N GLN A 170 47.09 -20.14 -48.56
CA GLN A 170 46.53 -18.79 -48.55
C GLN A 170 45.02 -18.86 -48.88
N ALA A 171 44.22 -18.06 -48.21
CA ALA A 171 42.82 -17.84 -48.56
C ALA A 171 42.54 -16.33 -48.63
N THR A 172 42.22 -15.80 -49.81
CA THR A 172 41.96 -14.37 -50.00
C THR A 172 40.49 -14.12 -50.28
N ARG A 173 39.87 -13.20 -49.54
CA ARG A 173 38.44 -12.89 -49.62
C ARG A 173 38.07 -12.42 -51.03
N GLU A 174 37.01 -12.99 -51.58
CA GLU A 174 36.41 -12.55 -52.83
C GLU A 174 35.39 -11.43 -52.53
N ALA A 175 35.32 -10.39 -53.37
CA ALA A 175 34.43 -9.25 -53.16
C ALA A 175 32.94 -9.65 -53.29
N ASN A 176 32.20 -9.42 -52.19
CA ASN A 176 30.79 -9.68 -51.83
C ASN A 176 29.79 -10.27 -52.83
N THR A 177 29.11 -11.34 -52.37
CA THR A 177 27.63 -11.46 -52.46
C THR A 177 27.08 -11.52 -51.03
N ASP A 178 26.22 -10.56 -50.69
CA ASP A 178 25.70 -10.31 -49.34
C ASP A 178 24.86 -11.48 -48.78
N THR A 179 25.09 -11.79 -47.51
CA THR A 179 24.26 -12.73 -46.73
C THR A 179 22.96 -12.10 -46.24
N ALA A 180 21.90 -12.89 -46.38
CA ALA A 180 20.49 -12.56 -46.14
C ALA A 180 20.17 -11.85 -44.81
N SER A 181 19.33 -10.82 -44.89
CA SER A 181 18.69 -10.18 -43.74
C SER A 181 17.70 -11.14 -43.06
N THR A 182 17.85 -11.39 -41.77
CA THR A 182 16.84 -12.05 -40.96
C THR A 182 15.84 -11.01 -40.43
N LYS A 183 14.65 -10.95 -41.04
CA LYS A 183 13.52 -10.16 -40.50
C LYS A 183 13.11 -10.73 -39.14
N LYS A 184 13.39 -9.98 -38.06
CA LYS A 184 12.86 -10.28 -36.71
C LYS A 184 11.34 -10.15 -36.72
N ARG A 185 10.67 -11.19 -36.18
CA ARG A 185 9.23 -11.21 -35.92
C ARG A 185 8.92 -10.14 -34.85
N PRO A 186 7.85 -9.33 -34.98
CA PRO A 186 7.51 -8.35 -33.96
C PRO A 186 7.15 -9.06 -32.65
N THR A 187 7.80 -8.67 -31.57
CA THR A 187 7.44 -9.09 -30.21
C THR A 187 6.07 -8.52 -29.89
N LYS A 188 5.08 -9.38 -29.64
CA LYS A 188 3.71 -8.99 -29.30
C LYS A 188 3.74 -8.34 -27.91
N SER A 189 3.39 -7.06 -27.79
CA SER A 189 3.33 -6.39 -26.48
C SER A 189 2.26 -7.08 -25.62
N GLU A 190 2.52 -7.22 -24.32
CA GLU A 190 1.52 -7.76 -23.42
C GLU A 190 0.41 -6.71 -23.17
N GLU A 191 -0.81 -7.17 -22.92
CA GLU A 191 -1.89 -6.30 -22.48
C GLU A 191 -1.66 -5.91 -21.00
N VAL A 192 -1.24 -4.66 -20.80
CA VAL A 192 -1.00 -4.06 -19.48
C VAL A 192 -2.33 -3.61 -18.87
N GLY A 193 -2.53 -3.89 -17.58
CA GLY A 193 -3.71 -3.45 -16.84
C GLY A 193 -3.78 -1.93 -16.70
N SER A 194 -4.97 -1.39 -16.41
CA SER A 194 -5.11 0.03 -16.07
C SER A 194 -4.57 0.32 -14.67
N VAL A 195 -4.05 1.53 -14.46
CA VAL A 195 -3.76 2.05 -13.11
C VAL A 195 -5.09 2.40 -12.44
N VAL A 196 -5.25 1.97 -11.20
CA VAL A 196 -6.44 2.21 -10.37
C VAL A 196 -6.02 2.78 -9.02
N PHE A 197 -6.95 3.45 -8.34
CA PHE A 197 -6.72 4.18 -7.10
C PHE A 197 -7.76 3.77 -6.04
N PRO A 198 -7.35 3.21 -4.89
CA PRO A 198 -5.98 2.74 -4.60
C PRO A 198 -5.59 1.56 -5.50
N PHE A 199 -4.33 1.12 -5.48
CA PHE A 199 -3.84 0.10 -6.41
C PHE A 199 -4.17 -1.32 -5.96
N ASN A 200 -5.46 -1.58 -5.69
CA ASN A 200 -5.99 -2.87 -5.28
C ASN A 200 -7.24 -3.25 -6.11
N GLY A 201 -7.84 -4.41 -5.82
CA GLY A 201 -9.01 -4.90 -6.57
C GLY A 201 -10.23 -3.98 -6.53
N TYR A 202 -10.37 -3.16 -5.48
CA TYR A 202 -11.50 -2.24 -5.33
C TYR A 202 -11.17 -0.81 -5.77
N GLY A 203 -10.02 -0.62 -6.42
CA GLY A 203 -9.57 0.66 -6.95
C GLY A 203 -10.42 1.16 -8.11
N GLN A 204 -10.56 2.49 -8.20
CA GLN A 204 -11.24 3.15 -9.31
C GLN A 204 -10.23 3.77 -10.28
N LYS A 205 -10.59 3.88 -11.57
CA LYS A 205 -9.72 4.50 -12.60
C LYS A 205 -9.46 6.00 -12.34
N THR A 206 -10.33 6.63 -11.58
CA THR A 206 -10.26 8.05 -11.22
C THR A 206 -10.60 8.21 -9.76
N ILE A 207 -9.90 9.11 -9.09
CA ILE A 207 -10.21 9.47 -7.70
C ILE A 207 -11.51 10.29 -7.68
N PRO A 208 -12.51 9.92 -6.85
CA PRO A 208 -13.75 10.70 -6.70
C PRO A 208 -13.49 12.17 -6.37
N LYS A 209 -14.29 13.07 -6.94
CA LYS A 209 -14.20 14.52 -6.73
C LYS A 209 -15.53 15.06 -6.26
N SER A 210 -15.47 16.19 -5.54
CA SER A 210 -16.67 16.88 -5.07
C SER A 210 -17.55 17.31 -6.24
N GLU A 211 -18.85 17.07 -6.14
CA GLU A 211 -19.86 17.40 -7.15
C GLU A 211 -20.88 18.39 -6.59
N THR A 212 -21.61 19.07 -7.49
CA THR A 212 -22.87 19.71 -7.09
C THR A 212 -23.97 18.67 -7.24
N ILE A 213 -24.61 18.29 -6.14
CA ILE A 213 -25.62 17.21 -6.09
C ILE A 213 -26.89 17.75 -5.45
N LEU A 214 -28.04 17.47 -6.05
CA LEU A 214 -29.34 17.78 -5.48
C LEU A 214 -30.10 16.48 -5.23
N ILE A 215 -30.18 16.06 -3.97
CA ILE A 215 -30.98 14.91 -3.55
C ILE A 215 -32.41 15.40 -3.37
N LYS A 216 -33.38 14.82 -4.08
CA LYS A 216 -34.77 15.30 -4.07
C LYS A 216 -35.73 14.35 -3.37
N ASN A 217 -36.74 14.91 -2.71
CA ASN A 217 -37.89 14.20 -2.17
C ASN A 217 -37.53 13.03 -1.24
N THR A 218 -36.66 13.26 -0.25
CA THR A 218 -36.18 12.22 0.66
C THR A 218 -36.61 12.45 2.11
N THR A 219 -36.50 11.43 2.95
CA THR A 219 -36.63 11.56 4.41
C THR A 219 -35.25 11.86 5.02
N VAL A 220 -35.06 13.08 5.51
CA VAL A 220 -33.77 13.58 6.03
C VAL A 220 -33.74 13.47 7.55
N TRP A 221 -32.80 12.69 8.07
CA TRP A 221 -32.49 12.59 9.50
C TRP A 221 -31.44 13.63 9.88
N THR A 222 -31.89 14.76 10.44
CA THR A 222 -30.97 15.89 10.62
C THR A 222 -30.00 15.69 11.78
N ASN A 223 -30.39 14.97 12.83
CA ASN A 223 -29.74 14.98 14.15
C ASN A 223 -29.60 16.40 14.75
N GLU A 224 -30.41 17.34 14.27
CA GLU A 224 -30.55 18.70 14.78
C GLU A 224 -31.91 18.86 15.46
N LYS A 225 -32.19 20.05 15.99
CA LYS A 225 -33.51 20.38 16.56
C LYS A 225 -34.67 20.20 15.57
N SER A 226 -34.39 20.24 14.27
CA SER A 226 -35.36 20.05 13.20
C SER A 226 -35.87 18.60 13.08
N GLY A 227 -35.20 17.65 13.74
CA GLY A 227 -35.60 16.24 13.76
C GLY A 227 -35.57 15.58 12.38
N ILE A 228 -36.60 14.78 12.08
CA ILE A 228 -36.74 14.05 10.81
C ILE A 228 -37.65 14.83 9.85
N LEU A 229 -37.13 15.21 8.69
CA LEU A 229 -37.84 15.99 7.68
C LEU A 229 -38.28 15.09 6.52
N LYS A 230 -39.57 15.06 6.19
CA LYS A 230 -40.11 14.28 5.05
C LYS A 230 -40.19 15.13 3.78
N GLU A 231 -40.15 14.48 2.62
CA GLU A 231 -40.29 15.12 1.29
C GLU A 231 -39.35 16.33 1.13
N THR A 232 -38.11 16.16 1.59
CA THR A 232 -37.14 17.24 1.70
C THR A 232 -36.03 17.04 0.68
N ASP A 233 -35.52 18.15 0.14
CA ASP A 233 -34.38 18.19 -0.76
C ASP A 233 -33.12 18.62 0.01
N VAL A 234 -31.97 18.08 -0.39
CA VAL A 234 -30.64 18.44 0.14
C VAL A 234 -29.73 18.82 -1.02
N LEU A 235 -29.25 20.06 -1.03
CA LEU A 235 -28.30 20.56 -2.01
C LEU A 235 -26.88 20.50 -1.46
N ILE A 236 -25.98 19.84 -2.19
CA ILE A 236 -24.55 19.76 -1.92
C ILE A 236 -23.82 20.63 -2.94
N LYS A 237 -22.88 21.45 -2.48
CA LYS A 237 -22.03 22.29 -3.33
C LYS A 237 -20.68 22.55 -2.67
N ASN A 238 -19.60 22.46 -3.44
CA ASN A 238 -18.23 22.70 -2.96
C ASN A 238 -17.88 21.90 -1.69
N GLY A 239 -18.32 20.64 -1.64
CA GLY A 239 -18.12 19.73 -0.51
C GLY A 239 -18.90 20.07 0.75
N LYS A 240 -19.88 20.98 0.68
CA LYS A 240 -20.70 21.40 1.81
C LYS A 240 -22.18 21.16 1.56
N ILE A 241 -22.95 21.01 2.64
CA ILE A 241 -24.40 21.09 2.61
C ILE A 241 -24.77 22.56 2.40
N ALA A 242 -25.23 22.89 1.19
CA ALA A 242 -25.50 24.27 0.79
C ALA A 242 -26.90 24.74 1.15
N ALA A 243 -27.91 23.85 1.05
CA ALA A 243 -29.29 24.17 1.41
C ALA A 243 -30.08 22.90 1.76
N ILE A 244 -31.05 23.05 2.67
CA ILE A 244 -32.01 21.98 3.04
C ILE A 244 -33.42 22.58 2.97
N GLY A 245 -34.32 21.95 2.22
CA GLY A 245 -35.68 22.48 2.10
C GLY A 245 -36.49 21.80 1.01
N LYS A 246 -37.70 22.31 0.72
CA LYS A 246 -38.54 21.78 -0.35
C LYS A 246 -38.39 22.58 -1.63
N GLY A 247 -38.42 21.90 -2.78
CA GLY A 247 -38.47 22.55 -4.09
C GLY A 247 -37.17 23.25 -4.49
N LEU A 248 -36.04 22.77 -3.98
CA LEU A 248 -34.73 23.32 -4.30
C LEU A 248 -34.41 23.10 -5.79
N LYS A 249 -33.67 24.05 -6.38
CA LYS A 249 -33.25 24.01 -7.79
C LYS A 249 -31.82 24.54 -7.89
N ASP A 250 -30.96 23.81 -8.57
CA ASP A 250 -29.66 24.29 -9.03
C ASP A 250 -29.40 23.67 -10.43
N PRO A 251 -29.28 24.49 -11.50
CA PRO A 251 -29.08 24.00 -12.86
C PRO A 251 -27.79 23.20 -13.09
N ALA A 252 -26.78 23.39 -12.24
CA ALA A 252 -25.50 22.67 -12.31
C ALA A 252 -25.51 21.38 -11.49
N ALA A 253 -26.57 21.11 -10.72
CA ALA A 253 -26.63 19.95 -9.84
C ALA A 253 -26.99 18.67 -10.58
N ARG A 254 -26.21 17.61 -10.33
CA ARG A 254 -26.64 16.24 -10.62
C ARG A 254 -27.79 15.88 -9.69
N VAL A 255 -28.96 15.60 -10.27
CA VAL A 255 -30.16 15.24 -9.49
C VAL A 255 -30.09 13.77 -9.08
N VAL A 256 -30.30 13.50 -7.79
CA VAL A 256 -30.46 12.16 -7.23
C VAL A 256 -31.90 12.00 -6.75
N ASN A 257 -32.59 10.96 -7.23
CA ASN A 257 -33.92 10.64 -6.74
C ASN A 257 -33.84 9.99 -5.34
N GLY A 258 -34.40 10.68 -4.35
CA GLY A 258 -34.49 10.27 -2.96
C GLY A 258 -35.88 9.77 -2.54
N GLU A 259 -36.83 9.64 -3.47
CA GLU A 259 -38.17 9.12 -3.19
C GLU A 259 -38.10 7.71 -2.58
N GLY A 260 -38.80 7.52 -1.46
CA GLY A 260 -38.77 6.26 -0.70
C GLY A 260 -37.47 5.99 0.05
N LYS A 261 -36.49 6.90 0.00
CA LYS A 261 -35.16 6.74 0.60
C LYS A 261 -35.00 7.63 1.82
N HIS A 262 -33.99 7.31 2.62
CA HIS A 262 -33.58 8.11 3.78
C HIS A 262 -32.19 8.69 3.57
N VAL A 263 -31.95 9.90 4.10
CA VAL A 263 -30.62 10.52 4.13
C VAL A 263 -30.23 10.80 5.57
N THR A 264 -29.03 10.37 5.97
CA THR A 264 -28.43 10.63 7.28
C THR A 264 -27.09 11.34 7.10
N ALA A 265 -26.58 11.94 8.18
CA ALA A 265 -25.15 12.24 8.25
C ALA A 265 -24.34 10.93 8.13
N GLY A 266 -23.12 11.05 7.62
CA GLY A 266 -22.14 9.98 7.59
C GLY A 266 -21.89 9.38 8.97
N ILE A 267 -21.79 8.05 9.04
CA ILE A 267 -21.40 7.37 10.27
C ILE A 267 -19.95 7.72 10.58
N ILE A 268 -19.65 7.91 11.87
CA ILE A 268 -18.32 8.17 12.40
C ILE A 268 -18.02 7.09 13.44
N ASP A 269 -16.99 6.30 13.16
CA ASP A 269 -16.47 5.33 14.12
C ASP A 269 -15.44 6.00 15.03
N GLU A 270 -15.69 6.05 16.34
CA GLU A 270 -14.80 6.71 17.30
C GLU A 270 -13.65 5.82 17.76
N HIS A 271 -13.70 4.51 17.53
CA HIS A 271 -12.59 3.63 17.88
C HIS A 271 -12.43 2.52 16.86
N SER A 272 -11.35 2.61 16.08
CA SER A 272 -10.98 1.60 15.10
C SER A 272 -9.46 1.39 14.99
N HIS A 273 -9.08 0.30 14.33
CA HIS A 273 -7.70 -0.11 14.05
C HIS A 273 -7.43 -0.30 12.55
N VAL A 274 -8.40 0.03 11.70
CA VAL A 274 -8.28 -0.03 10.24
C VAL A 274 -7.43 1.12 9.68
N ALA A 275 -7.16 1.08 8.38
CA ALA A 275 -6.42 2.08 7.61
C ALA A 275 -5.03 2.38 8.19
N ALA A 276 -4.45 1.42 8.90
CA ALA A 276 -3.07 1.46 9.38
C ALA A 276 -2.34 0.18 8.93
N SER A 277 -1.09 0.33 8.49
CA SER A 277 -0.21 -0.79 8.24
C SER A 277 0.06 -1.47 9.59
N GLY A 278 -0.29 -2.75 9.72
CA GLY A 278 -0.29 -3.49 10.99
C GLY A 278 0.98 -3.34 11.84
N GLY A 279 0.92 -3.76 13.11
CA GLY A 279 1.98 -3.48 14.09
C GLY A 279 1.86 -2.10 14.73
N ILE A 280 0.64 -1.61 14.93
CA ILE A 280 0.33 -0.29 15.51
C ILE A 280 0.54 -0.20 17.04
N ASN A 281 1.21 -1.17 17.64
CA ASN A 281 1.32 -1.33 19.08
C ASN A 281 2.80 -1.46 19.48
N GLU A 282 3.35 -0.47 20.20
CA GLU A 282 4.74 -0.51 20.67
C GLU A 282 4.83 -1.19 22.04
N CYS A 283 4.52 -2.49 22.08
CA CYS A 283 4.31 -3.24 23.32
C CYS A 283 5.57 -3.42 24.19
N SER A 284 6.75 -2.97 23.74
CA SER A 284 8.01 -3.10 24.46
C SER A 284 8.11 -2.17 25.68
N GLN A 285 7.37 -1.05 25.69
CA GLN A 285 7.33 -0.08 26.78
C GLN A 285 5.89 0.15 27.25
N SER A 286 5.69 0.78 28.41
CA SER A 286 4.33 1.06 28.93
C SER A 286 3.86 2.47 28.64
N VAL A 287 4.80 3.36 28.36
CA VAL A 287 4.56 4.74 27.92
C VAL A 287 5.29 4.88 26.59
N THR A 288 4.53 5.18 25.54
CA THR A 288 5.02 5.34 24.17
C THR A 288 4.28 6.52 23.53
N ALA A 289 4.24 7.66 24.23
CA ALA A 289 3.43 8.82 23.83
C ALA A 289 3.94 9.51 22.55
N GLU A 290 5.17 9.21 22.14
CA GLU A 290 5.86 9.74 20.97
C GLU A 290 5.50 9.06 19.65
N VAL A 291 5.00 7.81 19.67
CA VAL A 291 4.62 7.08 18.45
C VAL A 291 3.24 7.53 17.96
N ARG A 292 3.02 7.45 16.64
CA ARG A 292 1.88 8.10 16.00
C ARG A 292 1.28 7.23 14.90
N ILE A 293 -0.04 7.08 14.91
CA ILE A 293 -0.78 6.43 13.82
C ILE A 293 -0.56 7.16 12.48
N THR A 294 -0.33 8.48 12.51
CA THR A 294 -0.06 9.25 11.29
C THR A 294 1.15 8.76 10.49
N ASP A 295 2.08 8.03 11.11
CA ASP A 295 3.30 7.54 10.45
C ASP A 295 3.09 6.20 9.72
N VAL A 296 1.94 5.55 9.94
CA VAL A 296 1.66 4.17 9.49
C VAL A 296 0.28 4.04 8.84
N ILE A 297 -0.28 5.11 8.27
CA ILE A 297 -1.57 5.06 7.56
C ILE A 297 -1.43 4.19 6.30
N ASP A 298 -2.32 3.21 6.15
CA ASP A 298 -2.47 2.40 4.93
C ASP A 298 -3.66 2.91 4.09
N PRO A 299 -3.41 3.66 3.01
CA PRO A 299 -4.47 4.18 2.16
C PRO A 299 -5.10 3.12 1.24
N GLU A 300 -4.56 1.91 1.19
CA GLU A 300 -5.04 0.82 0.34
C GLU A 300 -5.85 -0.22 1.11
N ASP A 301 -6.12 0.02 2.38
CA ASP A 301 -6.92 -0.85 3.22
C ASP A 301 -8.35 -1.00 2.70
N VAL A 302 -8.68 -2.20 2.20
CA VAL A 302 -10.00 -2.55 1.66
C VAL A 302 -11.15 -2.38 2.66
N ASP A 303 -10.87 -2.42 3.96
CA ASP A 303 -11.90 -2.24 4.98
C ASP A 303 -12.47 -0.82 4.98
N MET A 304 -11.72 0.19 4.53
CA MET A 304 -12.30 1.51 4.25
C MET A 304 -13.40 1.44 3.19
N TYR A 305 -13.18 0.69 2.10
CA TYR A 305 -14.20 0.51 1.06
C TYR A 305 -15.41 -0.28 1.57
N ARG A 306 -15.18 -1.31 2.39
CA ARG A 306 -16.26 -2.09 3.03
C ARG A 306 -17.06 -1.24 4.01
N GLN A 307 -16.41 -0.42 4.82
CA GLN A 307 -17.05 0.50 5.78
C GLN A 307 -17.82 1.62 5.07
N LEU A 308 -17.29 2.16 3.97
CA LEU A 308 -18.03 3.06 3.08
C LEU A 308 -19.32 2.40 2.56
N SER A 309 -19.29 1.11 2.24
CA SER A 309 -20.50 0.37 1.83
C SER A 309 -21.56 0.21 2.93
N GLY A 310 -21.15 0.40 4.20
CA GLY A 310 -21.98 0.47 5.40
C GLY A 310 -22.35 1.89 5.83
N GLY A 311 -21.91 2.93 5.11
CA GLY A 311 -22.22 4.33 5.42
C GLY A 311 -21.24 5.02 6.38
N VAL A 312 -20.12 4.39 6.74
CA VAL A 312 -19.04 5.03 7.52
C VAL A 312 -18.27 5.99 6.62
N THR A 313 -18.13 7.23 7.06
CA THR A 313 -17.47 8.31 6.31
C THR A 313 -16.17 8.76 6.95
N SER A 314 -16.07 8.61 8.27
CA SER A 314 -14.88 8.95 9.06
C SER A 314 -14.65 7.89 10.12
N SER A 315 -13.39 7.67 10.46
CA SER A 315 -13.00 6.74 11.52
C SER A 315 -11.79 7.28 12.27
N HIS A 316 -11.84 7.20 13.60
CA HIS A 316 -10.73 7.51 14.47
C HIS A 316 -9.87 6.26 14.62
N ILE A 317 -8.62 6.36 14.18
CA ILE A 317 -7.66 5.25 14.16
C ILE A 317 -6.74 5.37 15.36
N LEU A 318 -6.72 4.32 16.19
CA LEU A 318 -6.01 4.30 17.47
C LEU A 318 -4.97 3.18 17.51
N HIS A 319 -3.99 3.33 18.39
CA HIS A 319 -3.21 2.20 18.88
C HIS A 319 -4.14 1.21 19.61
N GLY A 320 -3.73 -0.04 19.73
CA GLY A 320 -4.44 -1.05 20.53
C GLY A 320 -4.33 -0.80 22.03
N SER A 321 -4.39 -1.88 22.83
CA SER A 321 -4.53 -1.82 24.29
C SER A 321 -3.33 -2.34 25.07
N CYS A 322 -2.18 -2.51 24.42
CA CYS A 322 -1.06 -3.21 25.06
C CYS A 322 -0.21 -2.30 25.97
N ASN A 323 -0.32 -0.97 25.84
CA ASN A 323 0.41 0.05 26.61
C ASN A 323 -0.52 0.82 27.53
N THR A 324 -0.03 1.24 28.71
CA THR A 324 -0.78 2.16 29.57
C THR A 324 -0.98 3.52 28.88
N VAL A 325 0.06 4.03 28.22
CA VAL A 325 0.00 5.16 27.28
C VAL A 325 0.53 4.65 25.95
N GLY A 326 -0.34 4.46 24.95
CA GLY A 326 -0.02 3.77 23.70
C GLY A 326 0.53 4.63 22.59
N GLY A 327 0.00 5.84 22.40
CA GLY A 327 0.50 6.74 21.37
C GLY A 327 -0.59 7.56 20.68
N GLN A 328 -0.15 8.49 19.85
CA GLN A 328 -0.99 9.51 19.23
C GLN A 328 -1.86 8.93 18.13
N THR A 329 -3.12 9.33 18.08
CA THR A 329 -4.15 8.76 17.21
C THR A 329 -4.40 9.66 15.99
N GLN A 330 -5.15 9.16 15.00
CA GLN A 330 -5.46 9.92 13.79
C GLN A 330 -6.92 9.77 13.38
N LEU A 331 -7.65 10.88 13.24
CA LEU A 331 -8.96 10.90 12.60
C LEU A 331 -8.81 10.93 11.08
N LEU A 332 -9.49 10.03 10.39
CA LEU A 332 -9.51 9.95 8.93
C LEU A 332 -10.90 10.24 8.37
N LYS A 333 -10.96 10.82 7.18
CA LYS A 333 -12.11 10.73 6.28
C LYS A 333 -11.80 9.71 5.20
N PHE A 334 -12.74 8.81 4.92
CA PHE A 334 -12.56 7.74 3.92
C PHE A 334 -12.72 8.25 2.48
N ARG A 335 -11.75 9.07 2.05
CA ARG A 335 -11.61 9.55 0.67
C ARG A 335 -10.96 8.46 -0.19
N TRP A 336 -11.66 7.36 -0.43
CA TRP A 336 -11.15 6.17 -1.12
C TRP A 336 -10.37 6.53 -2.41
N GLY A 337 -9.14 6.03 -2.51
CA GLY A 337 -8.22 6.30 -3.62
C GLY A 337 -7.28 7.49 -3.42
N GLN A 338 -7.41 8.24 -2.32
CA GLN A 338 -6.43 9.26 -1.93
C GLN A 338 -5.17 8.64 -1.31
N THR A 339 -4.12 9.46 -1.17
CA THR A 339 -2.90 9.12 -0.44
C THR A 339 -3.15 9.10 1.07
N ALA A 340 -2.20 8.54 1.84
CA ALA A 340 -2.22 8.58 3.30
C ALA A 340 -2.45 9.99 3.87
N GLU A 341 -1.81 11.01 3.29
CA GLU A 341 -2.09 12.40 3.69
C GLU A 341 -3.50 12.86 3.30
N GLY A 342 -3.92 12.52 2.10
CA GLY A 342 -5.26 12.87 1.60
C GLY A 342 -6.39 12.29 2.44
N LEU A 343 -6.16 11.24 3.23
CA LEU A 343 -7.17 10.66 4.15
C LEU A 343 -7.32 11.41 5.47
N LYS A 344 -6.32 12.21 5.89
CA LYS A 344 -6.37 12.86 7.21
C LYS A 344 -7.53 13.84 7.32
N PHE A 345 -8.15 13.88 8.49
CA PHE A 345 -9.09 14.93 8.83
C PHE A 345 -8.29 16.20 9.14
N ALA A 346 -8.46 17.24 8.34
CA ALA A 346 -7.71 18.49 8.52
C ALA A 346 -8.27 19.31 9.71
N ASN A 347 -7.38 19.96 10.46
CA ASN A 347 -7.72 20.90 11.53
C ASN A 347 -8.69 20.33 12.58
N TRP A 348 -8.37 19.16 13.12
CA TRP A 348 -9.03 18.57 14.28
C TRP A 348 -8.08 18.60 15.48
N ASP A 349 -8.61 18.48 16.68
CA ASP A 349 -7.79 18.42 17.90
C ASP A 349 -7.00 17.10 17.97
N PRO A 350 -5.76 17.09 18.49
CA PRO A 350 -4.98 15.87 18.56
C PRO A 350 -5.38 15.00 19.75
N PHE A 351 -5.37 13.68 19.55
CA PHE A 351 -5.74 12.68 20.55
C PHE A 351 -4.60 11.68 20.83
N ILE A 352 -4.73 10.93 21.93
CA ILE A 352 -3.78 9.90 22.35
C ILE A 352 -4.50 8.73 23.04
N LYS A 353 -4.08 7.51 22.70
CA LYS A 353 -4.63 6.27 23.25
C LYS A 353 -3.99 5.93 24.59
N PHE A 354 -4.83 5.68 25.58
CA PHE A 354 -4.48 5.11 26.88
C PHE A 354 -5.19 3.76 27.03
N ALA A 355 -4.69 2.88 27.90
CA ALA A 355 -5.40 1.66 28.25
C ALA A 355 -5.22 1.28 29.72
N LEU A 356 -6.26 0.66 30.26
CA LEU A 356 -6.34 0.12 31.62
C LEU A 356 -6.59 -1.39 31.57
N GLY A 357 -6.76 -2.04 32.71
CA GLY A 357 -7.29 -3.39 32.76
C GLY A 357 -6.28 -4.50 32.53
N GLU A 358 -6.83 -5.64 32.14
CA GLU A 358 -6.10 -6.90 31.95
C GLU A 358 -5.09 -6.82 30.82
N ASN A 359 -5.30 -5.96 29.81
CA ASN A 359 -4.49 -5.88 28.61
C ASN A 359 -3.10 -5.26 28.87
N VAL A 360 -3.05 -4.22 29.72
CA VAL A 360 -1.81 -3.48 30.00
C VAL A 360 -0.97 -4.13 31.10
N LYS A 361 -1.57 -4.93 31.98
CA LYS A 361 -0.81 -5.71 32.97
C LYS A 361 -0.20 -6.95 32.31
N ARG A 362 1.11 -7.17 32.45
CA ARG A 362 1.81 -8.29 31.79
C ARG A 362 1.89 -9.56 32.62
N SER A 363 1.10 -9.65 33.69
CA SER A 363 1.07 -10.80 34.61
C SER A 363 0.79 -12.16 33.94
N TYR A 364 0.20 -12.16 32.73
CA TYR A 364 -0.07 -13.39 31.98
C TYR A 364 1.18 -13.94 31.25
N ASN A 365 2.23 -13.12 31.08
CA ASN A 365 3.50 -13.52 30.47
C ASN A 365 4.66 -13.23 31.44
N PRO A 366 5.03 -14.20 32.31
CA PRO A 366 6.05 -14.00 33.34
C PRO A 366 7.46 -13.78 32.77
N SER A 367 7.68 -14.01 31.47
CA SER A 367 8.95 -13.73 30.80
C SER A 367 9.05 -12.29 30.29
N ASN A 368 7.98 -11.48 30.37
CA ASN A 368 7.99 -10.09 29.96
C ASN A 368 8.48 -9.20 31.14
N PRO A 369 9.64 -8.53 31.04
CA PRO A 369 10.17 -7.70 32.12
C PRO A 369 9.48 -6.33 32.24
N ARG A 370 8.53 -6.01 31.35
CA ARG A 370 7.90 -4.70 31.25
C ARG A 370 6.88 -4.45 32.38
N PHE A 371 7.15 -3.48 33.23
CA PHE A 371 6.22 -2.97 34.23
C PHE A 371 4.98 -2.31 33.57
N PRO A 372 3.72 -2.55 33.99
CA PRO A 372 3.30 -3.19 35.25
C PRO A 372 2.70 -4.60 35.10
N ASP A 373 2.66 -5.35 36.22
CA ASP A 373 1.94 -6.64 36.33
C ASP A 373 0.61 -6.55 37.12
N THR A 374 0.28 -5.37 37.65
CA THR A 374 -0.90 -5.17 38.49
C THR A 374 -1.65 -3.90 38.10
N ARG A 375 -2.95 -3.84 38.43
CA ARG A 375 -3.76 -2.62 38.27
C ARG A 375 -3.21 -1.43 39.08
N MET A 376 -2.63 -1.70 40.26
CA MET A 376 -1.92 -0.68 41.05
C MET A 376 -0.70 -0.13 40.29
N GLY A 377 0.04 -1.01 39.62
CA GLY A 377 1.17 -0.61 38.79
C GLY A 377 0.74 0.27 37.61
N VAL A 378 -0.44 0.05 37.01
CA VAL A 378 -0.99 0.92 35.95
C VAL A 378 -1.20 2.35 36.47
N GLU A 379 -1.82 2.50 37.64
CA GLU A 379 -1.99 3.82 38.28
C GLU A 379 -0.63 4.50 38.55
N GLN A 380 0.36 3.72 38.99
CA GLN A 380 1.71 4.22 39.24
C GLN A 380 2.42 4.64 37.95
N VAL A 381 2.27 3.91 36.83
CA VAL A 381 2.82 4.32 35.52
C VAL A 381 2.27 5.68 35.13
N LEU A 382 0.95 5.87 35.23
CA LEU A 382 0.30 7.14 34.88
C LEU A 382 0.78 8.27 35.80
N THR A 383 0.82 8.03 37.11
CA THR A 383 1.27 9.03 38.09
C THR A 383 2.73 9.43 37.88
N ASP A 384 3.61 8.48 37.61
CA ASP A 384 5.02 8.74 37.32
C ASP A 384 5.18 9.55 36.01
N ALA A 385 4.53 9.09 34.94
CA ALA A 385 4.59 9.74 33.62
C ALA A 385 4.18 11.22 33.69
N PHE A 386 3.05 11.54 34.32
CA PHE A 386 2.61 12.94 34.44
C PHE A 386 3.42 13.76 35.46
N THR A 387 4.02 13.12 36.47
CA THR A 387 4.99 13.79 37.35
C THR A 387 6.23 14.20 36.56
N ARG A 388 6.79 13.28 35.76
CA ARG A 388 7.92 13.53 34.85
C ARG A 388 7.60 14.63 33.83
N ALA A 389 6.42 14.59 33.22
CA ALA A 389 5.97 15.60 32.26
C ALA A 389 5.91 17.00 32.90
N ARG A 390 5.34 17.12 34.10
CA ARG A 390 5.28 18.39 34.83
C ARG A 390 6.66 18.91 35.22
N ASP A 391 7.57 18.04 35.64
CA ASP A 391 8.93 18.44 35.99
C ASP A 391 9.76 18.80 34.76
N TYR A 392 9.52 18.13 33.63
CA TYR A 392 10.06 18.49 32.32
C TYR A 392 9.55 19.85 31.84
N GLU A 393 8.27 20.17 32.05
CA GLU A 393 7.71 21.49 31.72
C GLU A 393 8.39 22.62 32.50
N LYS A 394 8.60 22.43 33.81
CA LYS A 394 9.25 23.43 34.70
C LYS A 394 10.68 23.79 34.30
N GLN A 395 11.37 22.97 33.51
CA GLN A 395 12.72 23.28 33.03
C GLN A 395 12.75 24.51 32.10
N GLY A 396 11.60 24.88 31.52
CA GLY A 396 11.47 26.08 30.71
C GLY A 396 12.14 26.00 29.32
N PRO A 397 12.27 27.13 28.63
CA PRO A 397 12.87 27.20 27.29
C PRO A 397 14.34 26.74 27.27
N GLY A 398 14.76 26.06 26.20
CA GLY A 398 16.15 25.60 26.02
C GLY A 398 16.46 24.21 26.59
N LYS A 399 15.48 23.54 27.21
CA LYS A 399 15.57 22.13 27.59
C LYS A 399 15.76 21.22 26.35
N ARG A 400 16.41 20.07 26.54
CA ARG A 400 16.46 19.02 25.51
C ARG A 400 15.05 18.53 25.24
N ILE A 401 14.65 18.48 23.97
CA ILE A 401 13.33 17.98 23.57
C ILE A 401 13.24 16.48 23.83
N ASP A 402 12.21 16.09 24.60
CA ASP A 402 11.81 14.70 24.84
C ASP A 402 10.39 14.51 24.28
N LEU A 403 10.26 13.75 23.19
CA LEU A 403 8.99 13.63 22.47
C LEU A 403 7.89 12.92 23.28
N GLU A 404 8.26 12.00 24.17
CA GLU A 404 7.31 11.33 25.07
C GLU A 404 6.73 12.37 26.03
N LEU A 405 7.60 13.15 26.68
CA LEU A 405 7.19 14.14 27.68
C LEU A 405 6.50 15.36 27.05
N GLU A 406 6.89 15.78 25.84
CA GLU A 406 6.17 16.84 25.10
C GLU A 406 4.71 16.46 24.87
N ALA A 407 4.44 15.23 24.40
CA ALA A 407 3.07 14.76 24.18
C ALA A 407 2.25 14.70 25.48
N LEU A 408 2.87 14.36 26.62
CA LEU A 408 2.21 14.37 27.93
C LEU A 408 1.99 15.80 28.46
N VAL A 409 2.91 16.72 28.21
CA VAL A 409 2.75 18.15 28.54
C VAL A 409 1.62 18.79 27.74
N GLU A 410 1.41 18.37 26.50
CA GLU A 410 0.24 18.81 25.72
C GLU A 410 -1.09 18.43 26.40
N ILE A 411 -1.15 17.26 27.07
CA ILE A 411 -2.34 16.85 27.83
C ILE A 411 -2.51 17.74 29.07
N LEU A 412 -1.43 17.97 29.83
CA LEU A 412 -1.46 18.86 31.01
C LEU A 412 -1.93 20.28 30.66
N ASN A 413 -1.68 20.71 29.42
CA ASN A 413 -2.08 22.02 28.90
C ASN A 413 -3.38 22.01 28.07
N HIS A 414 -4.16 20.93 28.11
CA HIS A 414 -5.42 20.79 27.37
C HIS A 414 -5.29 20.99 25.85
N LYS A 415 -4.14 20.63 25.28
CA LYS A 415 -3.87 20.68 23.83
C LYS A 415 -4.00 19.31 23.16
N ARG A 416 -3.99 18.23 23.95
CA ARG A 416 -4.14 16.84 23.49
C ARG A 416 -5.09 16.08 24.39
N PHE A 417 -5.98 15.30 23.79
CA PHE A 417 -7.11 14.67 24.48
C PHE A 417 -6.96 13.17 24.59
N ILE A 418 -7.33 12.61 25.76
CA ILE A 418 -7.19 11.19 26.04
C ILE A 418 -8.42 10.42 25.57
N THR A 419 -8.19 9.34 24.82
CA THR A 419 -9.15 8.25 24.61
C THR A 419 -8.62 6.99 25.31
N CYS A 420 -9.37 6.45 26.26
CA CYS A 420 -8.87 5.49 27.26
C CYS A 420 -9.65 4.18 27.23
N HIS A 421 -9.02 3.11 26.77
CA HIS A 421 -9.55 1.75 26.86
C HIS A 421 -9.78 1.38 28.32
N SER A 422 -11.01 0.98 28.64
CA SER A 422 -11.43 0.68 30.01
C SER A 422 -12.60 -0.30 30.01
N TYR A 423 -12.75 -1.09 31.08
CA TYR A 423 -13.89 -2.00 31.23
C TYR A 423 -14.56 -1.83 32.59
N VAL A 424 -13.83 -2.07 33.68
CA VAL A 424 -14.40 -2.13 35.03
C VAL A 424 -14.44 -0.79 35.75
N GLN A 425 -15.46 -0.62 36.60
CA GLN A 425 -15.76 0.61 37.34
C GLN A 425 -14.59 1.11 38.20
N SER A 426 -13.80 0.20 38.77
CA SER A 426 -12.72 0.54 39.69
C SER A 426 -11.59 1.25 38.96
N GLU A 427 -11.27 0.82 37.74
CA GLU A 427 -10.21 1.38 36.91
C GLU A 427 -10.63 2.69 36.26
N ILE A 428 -11.89 2.78 35.80
CA ILE A 428 -12.47 4.04 35.31
C ILE A 428 -12.39 5.11 36.41
N ASN A 429 -12.79 4.76 37.63
CA ASN A 429 -12.74 5.65 38.79
C ASN A 429 -11.30 5.99 39.22
N ALA A 430 -10.34 5.06 39.11
CA ALA A 430 -8.94 5.33 39.39
C ALA A 430 -8.33 6.30 38.36
N MET A 431 -8.59 6.10 37.08
CA MET A 431 -8.10 6.97 36.02
C MET A 431 -8.65 8.40 36.13
N MET A 432 -9.94 8.57 36.45
CA MET A 432 -10.52 9.91 36.72
C MET A 432 -9.80 10.61 37.88
N LYS A 433 -9.50 9.89 38.99
CA LYS A 433 -8.76 10.47 40.12
C LYS A 433 -7.32 10.87 39.77
N VAL A 434 -6.64 10.10 38.92
CA VAL A 434 -5.31 10.49 38.41
C VAL A 434 -5.43 11.76 37.58
N ALA A 435 -6.42 11.82 36.69
CA ALA A 435 -6.67 13.01 35.86
C ALA A 435 -6.95 14.26 36.72
N ASP A 436 -7.82 14.15 37.72
CA ASP A 436 -8.13 15.21 38.68
C ASP A 436 -6.88 15.69 39.44
N LYS A 437 -6.03 14.76 39.88
CA LYS A 437 -4.77 15.06 40.60
C LYS A 437 -3.81 15.92 39.78
N PHE A 438 -3.79 15.74 38.45
CA PHE A 438 -2.92 16.47 37.54
C PHE A 438 -3.64 17.60 36.79
N GLY A 439 -4.93 17.82 37.05
CA GLY A 439 -5.69 18.94 36.53
C GLY A 439 -6.14 18.80 35.07
N PHE A 440 -6.30 17.59 34.55
CA PHE A 440 -6.81 17.35 33.20
C PHE A 440 -8.07 16.47 33.21
N THR A 441 -8.82 16.51 32.10
CA THR A 441 -10.02 15.67 31.91
C THR A 441 -9.71 14.50 30.99
N VAL A 442 -10.27 13.33 31.29
CA VAL A 442 -10.26 12.20 30.35
C VAL A 442 -11.39 12.44 29.37
N ASN A 443 -11.07 12.63 28.10
CA ASN A 443 -12.07 13.01 27.10
C ASN A 443 -13.06 11.87 26.82
N THR A 444 -12.53 10.69 26.51
CA THR A 444 -13.35 9.51 26.21
C THR A 444 -12.81 8.29 26.94
N PHE A 445 -13.72 7.52 27.54
CA PHE A 445 -13.46 6.14 27.93
C PHE A 445 -14.04 5.21 26.85
N THR A 446 -13.20 4.32 26.31
CA THR A 446 -13.58 3.37 25.25
C THR A 446 -13.82 1.97 25.81
N HIS A 447 -14.69 1.23 25.13
CA HIS A 447 -15.38 -0.02 25.51
C HIS A 447 -16.29 0.15 26.73
N ILE A 448 -15.73 0.58 27.86
CA ILE A 448 -16.39 1.05 29.07
C ILE A 448 -17.63 0.25 29.48
N LEU A 449 -17.50 -1.07 29.52
CA LEU A 449 -18.63 -1.98 29.70
C LEU A 449 -19.30 -1.91 31.09
N GLU A 450 -18.61 -1.39 32.11
CA GLU A 450 -19.20 -1.05 33.42
C GLU A 450 -19.44 0.46 33.60
N GLY A 451 -19.43 1.26 32.52
CA GLY A 451 -19.64 2.70 32.58
C GLY A 451 -20.97 3.10 33.23
N TYR A 452 -22.02 2.29 33.06
CA TYR A 452 -23.31 2.46 33.74
C TYR A 452 -23.21 2.51 35.27
N LYS A 453 -22.18 1.89 35.88
CA LYS A 453 -21.96 1.89 37.34
C LYS A 453 -21.33 3.21 37.84
N VAL A 454 -20.79 4.03 36.94
CA VAL A 454 -20.04 5.26 37.26
C VAL A 454 -20.44 6.47 36.42
N ALA A 455 -21.59 6.40 35.73
CA ALA A 455 -22.04 7.42 34.78
C ALA A 455 -22.22 8.81 35.41
N ASP A 456 -22.65 8.87 36.68
CA ASP A 456 -22.76 10.09 37.46
C ASP A 456 -21.39 10.78 37.65
N LYS A 457 -20.37 10.00 38.00
CA LYS A 457 -18.98 10.46 38.16
C LYS A 457 -18.40 10.89 36.82
N MET A 458 -18.63 10.12 35.76
CA MET A 458 -18.19 10.49 34.41
C MET A 458 -18.80 11.82 33.97
N LYS A 459 -20.09 12.02 34.25
CA LYS A 459 -20.78 13.28 33.95
C LYS A 459 -20.16 14.45 34.71
N ALA A 460 -19.85 14.27 35.99
CA ALA A 460 -19.18 15.28 36.80
C ALA A 460 -17.74 15.57 36.33
N HIS A 461 -17.02 14.53 35.88
CA HIS A 461 -15.67 14.63 35.30
C HIS A 461 -15.65 15.36 33.95
N GLY A 462 -16.75 15.27 33.20
CA GLY A 462 -16.83 15.75 31.82
C GLY A 462 -16.40 14.72 30.78
N ALA A 463 -16.34 13.43 31.13
CA ALA A 463 -15.97 12.36 30.21
C ALA A 463 -17.12 11.95 29.27
N SER A 464 -16.76 11.55 28.06
CA SER A 464 -17.60 10.82 27.11
C SER A 464 -17.40 9.30 27.23
N ALA A 465 -18.34 8.53 26.68
CA ALA A 465 -18.32 7.07 26.70
C ALA A 465 -18.48 6.49 25.29
N SER A 466 -17.51 5.72 24.82
CA SER A 466 -17.59 5.01 23.55
C SER A 466 -17.63 3.52 23.85
N THR A 467 -18.78 2.88 23.68
CA THR A 467 -19.05 1.51 24.19
C THR A 467 -19.40 0.55 23.06
N PHE A 468 -19.28 -0.74 23.35
CA PHE A 468 -19.98 -1.75 22.55
C PHE A 468 -21.47 -1.74 22.88
N SER A 469 -22.26 -2.11 21.89
CA SER A 469 -23.70 -2.35 21.97
C SER A 469 -24.02 -3.64 22.74
N ASP A 470 -23.37 -4.75 22.36
CA ASP A 470 -23.58 -6.07 22.97
C ASP A 470 -22.41 -7.07 22.89
N TRP A 471 -21.18 -6.58 22.67
CA TRP A 471 -19.98 -7.43 22.64
C TRP A 471 -19.32 -7.55 24.03
N TRP A 472 -19.45 -8.72 24.68
CA TRP A 472 -18.87 -9.02 25.99
C TRP A 472 -18.68 -10.53 26.24
N ASN A 473 -18.35 -10.92 27.49
CA ASN A 473 -18.15 -12.30 27.97
C ASN A 473 -16.95 -13.11 27.40
N TYR A 474 -15.96 -12.44 26.82
CA TYR A 474 -14.73 -13.09 26.30
C TYR A 474 -13.54 -13.01 27.28
N LYS A 475 -13.67 -12.28 28.39
CA LYS A 475 -12.67 -12.20 29.48
C LYS A 475 -13.32 -11.81 30.81
N MET A 476 -12.56 -11.88 31.90
CA MET A 476 -13.10 -11.66 33.24
C MET A 476 -13.56 -10.21 33.49
N GLU A 477 -12.85 -9.21 32.98
CA GLU A 477 -13.22 -7.81 33.15
C GLU A 477 -14.48 -7.37 32.37
N VAL A 478 -15.11 -8.26 31.60
CA VAL A 478 -16.30 -7.97 30.79
C VAL A 478 -17.53 -8.81 31.14
N VAL A 479 -17.49 -9.57 32.23
CA VAL A 479 -18.59 -10.48 32.62
C VAL A 479 -19.84 -9.74 33.10
N ASP A 480 -19.67 -8.54 33.65
CA ASP A 480 -20.74 -7.70 34.23
C ASP A 480 -21.31 -6.68 33.21
N ALA A 481 -20.93 -6.82 31.93
CA ALA A 481 -21.44 -6.01 30.84
C ALA A 481 -22.93 -6.30 30.60
N ILE A 482 -23.68 -5.23 30.27
CA ILE A 482 -25.11 -5.32 29.96
C ILE A 482 -25.43 -4.52 28.69
N PRO A 483 -26.41 -4.94 27.89
CA PRO A 483 -26.77 -4.24 26.65
C PRO A 483 -27.41 -2.87 26.90
N GLN A 484 -27.88 -2.61 28.12
CA GLN A 484 -28.42 -1.29 28.51
C GLN A 484 -27.33 -0.27 28.88
N ASN A 485 -26.04 -0.63 28.85
CA ASN A 485 -24.94 0.23 29.29
C ASN A 485 -24.99 1.61 28.62
N ALA A 486 -25.05 1.63 27.29
CA ALA A 486 -25.09 2.86 26.50
C ALA A 486 -26.29 3.76 26.88
N PHE A 487 -27.47 3.16 27.01
CA PHE A 487 -28.68 3.88 27.40
C PHE A 487 -28.60 4.45 28.81
N LEU A 488 -28.12 3.68 29.79
CA LEU A 488 -28.03 4.12 31.18
C LEU A 488 -27.03 5.27 31.34
N MET A 489 -25.90 5.22 30.65
CA MET A 489 -24.94 6.34 30.63
C MET A 489 -25.56 7.59 29.98
N GLN A 490 -26.20 7.44 28.83
CA GLN A 490 -26.85 8.56 28.11
C GLN A 490 -27.95 9.20 28.97
N LYS A 491 -28.76 8.39 29.66
CA LYS A 491 -29.81 8.86 30.56
C LYS A 491 -29.27 9.66 31.76
N ASN A 492 -28.04 9.39 32.17
CA ASN A 492 -27.30 10.18 33.18
C ASN A 492 -26.61 11.43 32.58
N GLY A 493 -26.83 11.72 31.30
CA GLY A 493 -26.34 12.92 30.63
C GLY A 493 -24.91 12.81 30.09
N VAL A 494 -24.31 11.61 30.08
CA VAL A 494 -23.02 11.34 29.44
C VAL A 494 -23.19 11.40 27.91
N ASN A 495 -22.22 11.96 27.20
CA ASN A 495 -22.17 11.86 25.74
C ASN A 495 -21.72 10.44 25.36
N VAL A 496 -22.57 9.66 24.68
CA VAL A 496 -22.34 8.23 24.43
C VAL A 496 -22.30 7.92 22.94
N ALA A 497 -21.31 7.13 22.51
CA ALA A 497 -21.17 6.60 21.16
C ALA A 497 -21.10 5.07 21.18
N ILE A 498 -21.45 4.45 20.05
CA ILE A 498 -21.17 3.05 19.79
C ILE A 498 -19.97 2.95 18.84
N ASN A 499 -18.98 2.14 19.20
CA ASN A 499 -17.79 1.90 18.37
C ASN A 499 -17.70 0.44 17.90
N SER A 500 -16.79 0.21 16.94
CA SER A 500 -16.61 -1.11 16.35
C SER A 500 -15.51 -1.93 17.02
N ASP A 501 -14.33 -1.35 17.25
CA ASP A 501 -13.06 -2.06 17.57
C ASP A 501 -12.68 -3.16 16.54
N ASP A 502 -13.42 -3.29 15.44
CA ASP A 502 -13.38 -4.40 14.49
C ASP A 502 -13.71 -3.92 13.06
N ALA A 503 -12.97 -4.44 12.08
CA ALA A 503 -13.10 -4.04 10.68
C ALA A 503 -14.46 -4.39 10.09
N GLU A 504 -15.04 -5.51 10.52
CA GLU A 504 -16.33 -6.03 10.04
C GLU A 504 -17.52 -5.37 10.75
N MET A 505 -17.48 -5.19 12.06
CA MET A 505 -18.54 -4.52 12.82
C MET A 505 -18.66 -3.05 12.42
N ALA A 506 -17.56 -2.39 12.06
CA ALA A 506 -17.55 -1.00 11.61
C ALA A 506 -18.52 -0.75 10.44
N ARG A 507 -18.66 -1.71 9.51
CA ARG A 507 -19.64 -1.57 8.40
C ARG A 507 -21.11 -1.74 8.81
N HIS A 508 -21.38 -2.11 10.06
CA HIS A 508 -22.73 -2.35 10.61
C HIS A 508 -23.07 -1.46 11.80
N LEU A 509 -22.32 -0.38 12.05
CA LEU A 509 -22.54 0.50 13.21
C LEU A 509 -23.98 1.04 13.31
N ASN A 510 -24.70 1.20 12.19
CA ASN A 510 -26.13 1.54 12.20
C ASN A 510 -26.99 0.45 12.89
N HIS A 511 -26.68 -0.83 12.68
CA HIS A 511 -27.33 -1.94 13.37
C HIS A 511 -26.92 -1.95 14.85
N GLU A 512 -25.66 -1.69 15.15
CA GLU A 512 -25.15 -1.62 16.52
C GLU A 512 -25.83 -0.51 17.34
N ALA A 513 -26.05 0.65 16.72
CA ALA A 513 -26.87 1.71 17.29
C ALA A 513 -28.32 1.28 17.52
N ALA A 514 -28.93 0.58 16.56
CA ALA A 514 -30.33 0.14 16.62
C ALA A 514 -30.59 -0.82 17.80
N LYS A 515 -29.58 -1.57 18.25
CA LYS A 515 -29.69 -2.44 19.43
C LYS A 515 -30.09 -1.68 20.70
N SER A 516 -29.69 -0.42 20.86
CA SER A 516 -30.11 0.42 22.00
C SER A 516 -31.62 0.67 22.04
N ILE A 517 -32.28 0.69 20.87
CA ILE A 517 -33.75 0.75 20.77
C ILE A 517 -34.33 -0.57 21.29
N LYS A 518 -33.80 -1.70 20.80
CA LYS A 518 -34.28 -3.03 21.16
C LYS A 518 -34.14 -3.34 22.65
N TYR A 519 -32.98 -3.04 23.24
CA TYR A 519 -32.66 -3.45 24.61
C TYR A 519 -33.14 -2.47 25.68
N ALA A 520 -33.34 -1.20 25.33
CA ALA A 520 -33.62 -0.15 26.32
C ALA A 520 -34.75 0.83 25.92
N GLY A 521 -35.35 0.68 24.73
CA GLY A 521 -36.41 1.58 24.27
C GLY A 521 -35.91 3.00 23.95
N MET A 522 -34.63 3.15 23.59
CA MET A 522 -34.07 4.43 23.15
C MET A 522 -34.83 4.97 21.92
N SER A 523 -34.93 6.29 21.78
CA SER A 523 -35.49 6.91 20.57
C SER A 523 -34.59 6.63 19.35
N GLU A 524 -35.18 6.53 18.16
CA GLU A 524 -34.42 6.31 16.92
C GLU A 524 -33.42 7.44 16.65
N GLU A 525 -33.80 8.69 16.93
CA GLU A 525 -32.90 9.84 16.79
C GLU A 525 -31.71 9.76 17.74
N ASP A 526 -31.91 9.37 19.00
CA ASP A 526 -30.80 9.24 19.95
C ASP A 526 -29.91 8.05 19.63
N ALA A 527 -30.48 6.93 19.17
CA ALA A 527 -29.70 5.80 18.68
C ALA A 527 -28.83 6.21 17.48
N LEU A 528 -29.40 6.90 16.48
CA LEU A 528 -28.63 7.35 15.32
C LEU A 528 -27.51 8.34 15.72
N LYS A 529 -27.75 9.23 16.69
CA LYS A 529 -26.71 10.14 17.21
C LYS A 529 -25.51 9.40 17.79
N MET A 530 -25.67 8.20 18.34
CA MET A 530 -24.56 7.42 18.91
C MET A 530 -23.48 7.03 17.89
N VAL A 531 -23.80 7.04 16.60
CA VAL A 531 -22.85 6.69 15.52
C VAL A 531 -22.63 7.85 14.54
N THR A 532 -23.10 9.06 14.87
CA THR A 532 -22.99 10.26 14.02
C THR A 532 -22.61 11.49 14.84
N LEU A 533 -23.57 12.13 15.52
CA LEU A 533 -23.37 13.41 16.20
C LEU A 533 -22.55 13.26 17.50
N ASN A 534 -22.79 12.20 18.27
CA ASN A 534 -22.11 12.00 19.54
C ASN A 534 -20.61 11.73 19.36
N PRO A 535 -20.16 10.83 18.47
CA PRO A 535 -18.73 10.68 18.18
C PRO A 535 -18.13 11.96 17.56
N ALA A 536 -18.86 12.71 16.73
CA ALA A 536 -18.39 14.02 16.26
C ALA A 536 -18.13 15.01 17.42
N LYS A 537 -18.96 14.98 18.46
CA LYS A 537 -18.75 15.80 19.67
C LYS A 537 -17.55 15.31 20.48
N MET A 538 -17.36 14.00 20.60
CA MET A 538 -16.22 13.41 21.31
C MET A 538 -14.89 13.80 20.68
N LEU A 539 -14.87 13.87 19.34
CA LEU A 539 -13.68 14.15 18.53
C LEU A 539 -13.52 15.64 18.19
N HIS A 540 -14.35 16.51 18.78
CA HIS A 540 -14.31 17.97 18.59
C HIS A 540 -14.48 18.43 17.14
N VAL A 541 -15.29 17.72 16.35
CA VAL A 541 -15.59 18.01 14.92
C VAL A 541 -17.08 18.16 14.64
N ALA A 542 -17.91 18.29 15.68
CA ALA A 542 -19.37 18.42 15.57
C ALA A 542 -19.84 19.73 14.93
N ASP A 543 -18.97 20.72 14.73
CA ASP A 543 -19.23 21.90 13.92
C ASP A 543 -19.18 21.59 12.41
N ARG A 544 -18.46 20.53 12.01
CA ARG A 544 -18.24 20.14 10.61
C ARG A 544 -19.04 18.95 10.16
N VAL A 545 -19.21 17.93 11.00
CA VAL A 545 -19.82 16.63 10.63
C VAL A 545 -20.83 16.15 11.70
N GLY A 546 -21.36 14.94 11.52
CA GLY A 546 -22.22 14.26 12.50
C GLY A 546 -23.70 14.67 12.50
N SER A 547 -24.10 15.70 11.73
CA SER A 547 -25.49 16.10 11.53
C SER A 547 -25.67 16.75 10.16
N ILE A 548 -26.92 16.83 9.68
CA ILE A 548 -27.25 17.47 8.41
C ILE A 548 -27.74 18.89 8.71
N LYS A 549 -26.84 19.85 8.47
CA LYS A 549 -27.09 21.28 8.66
C LYS A 549 -26.34 22.08 7.60
N GLU A 550 -26.94 23.16 7.12
CA GLU A 550 -26.29 24.05 6.16
C GLU A 550 -24.92 24.54 6.67
N GLY A 551 -23.92 24.57 5.78
CA GLY A 551 -22.54 24.94 6.07
C GLY A 551 -21.62 23.79 6.52
N LYS A 552 -22.19 22.66 6.97
CA LYS A 552 -21.42 21.47 7.35
C LYS A 552 -20.83 20.75 6.13
N ASP A 553 -19.79 19.95 6.38
CA ASP A 553 -19.20 19.07 5.37
C ASP A 553 -20.28 18.12 4.84
N ALA A 554 -20.32 17.91 3.53
CA ALA A 554 -21.29 17.02 2.89
C ALA A 554 -20.84 15.56 3.02
N ASP A 555 -20.81 15.07 4.25
CA ASP A 555 -20.57 13.68 4.62
C ASP A 555 -21.93 13.03 4.90
N LEU A 556 -22.48 12.33 3.91
CA LEU A 556 -23.88 11.90 3.88
C LEU A 556 -24.01 10.45 3.40
N VAL A 557 -25.08 9.80 3.84
CA VAL A 557 -25.44 8.45 3.36
C VAL A 557 -26.87 8.47 2.85
N ILE A 558 -27.08 7.90 1.67
CA ILE A 558 -28.40 7.65 1.10
C ILE A 558 -28.73 6.18 1.32
N TRP A 559 -29.79 5.90 2.08
CA TRP A 559 -30.21 4.56 2.46
C TRP A 559 -31.42 4.12 1.65
N SER A 560 -31.45 2.83 1.28
CA SER A 560 -32.58 2.21 0.58
C SER A 560 -33.84 2.07 1.44
N ASP A 561 -33.70 2.14 2.76
CA ASP A 561 -34.75 1.94 3.75
C ASP A 561 -34.39 2.71 5.04
N HIS A 562 -35.19 2.58 6.09
CA HIS A 562 -34.95 3.16 7.41
C HIS A 562 -33.53 2.86 7.92
N PRO A 563 -32.69 3.86 8.25
CA PRO A 563 -31.25 3.67 8.45
C PRO A 563 -30.86 2.71 9.59
N LEU A 564 -31.72 2.54 10.58
CA LEU A 564 -31.52 1.62 11.72
C LEU A 564 -32.13 0.22 11.50
N SER A 565 -32.61 -0.08 10.29
CA SER A 565 -33.15 -1.39 9.90
C SER A 565 -32.04 -2.32 9.41
N ILE A 566 -32.14 -3.61 9.74
CA ILE A 566 -31.25 -4.66 9.20
C ILE A 566 -31.38 -4.87 7.69
N TYR A 567 -32.45 -4.34 7.08
CA TYR A 567 -32.69 -4.41 5.64
C TYR A 567 -32.14 -3.19 4.89
N ALA A 568 -31.75 -2.13 5.61
CA ALA A 568 -31.22 -0.93 5.01
C ALA A 568 -29.85 -1.18 4.39
N LYS A 569 -29.65 -0.64 3.19
CA LYS A 569 -28.37 -0.67 2.49
C LYS A 569 -27.99 0.77 2.17
N SER A 570 -26.74 1.15 2.42
CA SER A 570 -26.21 2.39 1.85
C SER A 570 -26.22 2.24 0.32
N GLU A 571 -27.04 3.02 -0.37
CA GLU A 571 -27.01 3.11 -1.83
C GLU A 571 -25.83 3.95 -2.29
N LYS A 572 -25.57 5.06 -1.59
CA LYS A 572 -24.47 5.97 -1.86
C LYS A 572 -23.91 6.53 -0.55
N THR A 573 -22.59 6.55 -0.46
CA THR A 573 -21.87 7.21 0.63
C THR A 573 -21.06 8.36 0.06
N ILE A 574 -21.25 9.54 0.63
CA ILE A 574 -20.71 10.81 0.17
C ILE A 574 -19.75 11.32 1.23
N VAL A 575 -18.55 11.73 0.82
CA VAL A 575 -17.52 12.32 1.69
C VAL A 575 -17.02 13.60 1.02
N ASP A 576 -17.04 14.72 1.73
CA ASP A 576 -16.71 16.05 1.21
C ASP A 576 -17.45 16.36 -0.12
N GLY A 577 -18.70 15.91 -0.23
CA GLY A 577 -19.55 16.08 -1.42
C GLY A 577 -19.16 15.25 -2.64
N ALA A 578 -18.20 14.32 -2.52
CA ALA A 578 -17.85 13.34 -3.54
C ALA A 578 -18.57 12.02 -3.27
N VAL A 579 -19.18 11.40 -4.28
CA VAL A 579 -19.70 10.02 -4.15
C VAL A 579 -18.52 9.05 -4.17
N VAL A 580 -18.11 8.59 -2.99
CA VAL A 580 -16.96 7.69 -2.81
C VAL A 580 -17.37 6.22 -2.87
N PHE A 581 -18.63 5.91 -2.57
CA PHE A 581 -19.22 4.59 -2.77
C PHE A 581 -20.60 4.71 -3.41
N ASP A 582 -20.87 3.85 -4.39
CA ASP A 582 -22.15 3.73 -5.07
C ASP A 582 -22.43 2.25 -5.35
N ARG A 583 -23.53 1.73 -4.82
CA ARG A 583 -23.85 0.30 -4.89
C ARG A 583 -24.06 -0.20 -6.33
N GLU A 584 -24.54 0.65 -7.23
CA GLU A 584 -24.69 0.28 -8.65
C GLU A 584 -23.34 0.23 -9.37
N VAL A 585 -22.40 1.09 -8.97
CA VAL A 585 -21.02 1.09 -9.49
C VAL A 585 -20.27 -0.12 -8.95
N ASP A 586 -20.41 -0.43 -7.66
CA ASP A 586 -19.83 -1.62 -7.04
C ASP A 586 -20.29 -2.90 -7.73
N ALA A 587 -21.59 -3.05 -8.01
CA ALA A 587 -22.11 -4.22 -8.72
C ALA A 587 -21.45 -4.44 -10.09
N LYS A 588 -21.11 -3.35 -10.82
CA LYS A 588 -20.36 -3.43 -12.08
C LYS A 588 -18.90 -3.77 -11.84
N LEU A 589 -18.28 -3.17 -10.83
CA LEU A 589 -16.90 -3.45 -10.41
C LEU A 589 -16.71 -4.93 -10.06
N GLN A 590 -17.65 -5.56 -9.34
CA GLN A 590 -17.60 -6.99 -9.02
C GLN A 590 -17.53 -7.88 -10.27
N VAL A 591 -18.28 -7.52 -11.32
CA VAL A 591 -18.25 -8.24 -12.60
C VAL A 591 -16.91 -8.06 -13.32
N GLU A 592 -16.36 -6.84 -13.30
CA GLU A 592 -15.05 -6.52 -13.88
C GLU A 592 -13.92 -7.22 -13.13
N LEU A 593 -13.95 -7.24 -11.80
CA LEU A 593 -13.00 -7.93 -10.94
C LEU A 593 -12.93 -9.42 -11.24
N LYS A 594 -14.09 -10.07 -11.42
CA LYS A 594 -14.14 -11.49 -11.80
C LYS A 594 -13.48 -11.73 -13.15
N LYS A 595 -13.68 -10.84 -14.13
CA LYS A 595 -13.03 -10.92 -15.45
C LYS A 595 -11.52 -10.71 -15.34
N GLU A 596 -11.08 -9.73 -14.56
CA GLU A 596 -9.67 -9.42 -14.36
C GLU A 596 -8.95 -10.56 -13.65
N LYS A 597 -9.53 -11.10 -12.57
CA LYS A 597 -9.03 -12.29 -11.88
C LYS A 597 -8.85 -13.45 -12.86
N GLN A 598 -9.84 -13.70 -13.73
CA GLN A 598 -9.75 -14.75 -14.74
C GLN A 598 -8.65 -14.47 -15.78
N ARG A 599 -8.49 -13.22 -16.22
CA ARG A 599 -7.43 -12.80 -17.15
C ARG A 599 -6.04 -13.06 -16.53
N LEU A 600 -5.84 -12.69 -15.27
CA LEU A 600 -4.59 -12.91 -14.53
C LEU A 600 -4.30 -14.41 -14.35
N ILE A 601 -5.31 -15.22 -14.01
CA ILE A 601 -5.17 -16.68 -13.92
C ILE A 601 -4.75 -17.28 -15.27
N GLN A 602 -5.38 -16.88 -16.37
CA GLN A 602 -4.98 -17.35 -17.71
C GLN A 602 -3.55 -16.92 -18.05
N LYS A 603 -3.15 -15.70 -17.69
CA LYS A 603 -1.78 -15.21 -17.86
C LYS A 603 -0.77 -16.06 -17.10
N MET A 604 -1.07 -16.42 -15.84
CA MET A 604 -0.22 -17.30 -15.02
C MET A 604 -0.11 -18.71 -15.61
N ILE A 605 -1.22 -19.27 -16.12
CA ILE A 605 -1.24 -20.59 -16.79
C ILE A 605 -0.37 -20.57 -18.04
N LEU A 606 -0.47 -19.53 -18.87
CA LEU A 606 0.34 -19.40 -20.09
C LEU A 606 1.82 -19.19 -19.77
N ALA A 607 2.15 -18.38 -18.75
CA ALA A 607 3.52 -18.19 -18.30
C ALA A 607 4.15 -19.51 -17.81
N LYS A 608 3.40 -20.31 -17.04
CA LYS A 608 3.81 -21.66 -16.62
C LYS A 608 4.05 -22.59 -17.82
N LYS A 609 3.15 -22.60 -18.80
CA LYS A 609 3.33 -23.38 -20.05
C LYS A 609 4.54 -22.93 -20.85
N GLY A 610 4.87 -21.64 -20.81
CA GLY A 610 6.07 -21.05 -21.41
C GLY A 610 7.37 -21.29 -20.64
N GLY A 611 7.36 -22.08 -19.56
CA GLY A 611 8.56 -22.39 -18.77
C GLY A 611 8.99 -21.30 -17.79
N SER A 612 8.13 -20.31 -17.49
CA SER A 612 8.42 -19.31 -16.46
C SER A 612 8.48 -19.96 -15.07
N ALA A 613 9.31 -19.41 -14.19
CA ALA A 613 9.38 -19.85 -12.80
C ALA A 613 8.02 -19.71 -12.10
N THR A 614 7.63 -20.72 -11.34
CA THR A 614 6.37 -20.74 -10.57
C THR A 614 6.64 -21.00 -9.11
N ARG A 615 5.82 -20.45 -8.22
CA ARG A 615 5.78 -20.81 -6.80
C ARG A 615 4.44 -21.47 -6.44
N PRO A 616 4.40 -22.33 -5.40
CA PRO A 616 3.13 -22.79 -4.83
C PRO A 616 2.27 -21.60 -4.38
N MET A 617 0.96 -21.79 -4.35
CA MET A 617 0.05 -20.83 -3.71
C MET A 617 0.41 -20.71 -2.24
N THR A 618 0.54 -19.48 -1.75
CA THR A 618 0.74 -19.19 -0.33
C THR A 618 -0.36 -18.23 0.07
N PRO A 619 -1.18 -18.56 1.10
CA PRO A 619 -2.16 -17.61 1.60
C PRO A 619 -1.47 -16.35 2.09
N SER A 620 -2.03 -15.18 1.77
CA SER A 620 -1.64 -13.92 2.38
C SER A 620 -2.51 -13.65 3.60
N PHE A 621 -1.86 -13.23 4.66
CA PHE A 621 -2.52 -12.90 5.91
C PHE A 621 -2.33 -11.44 6.24
N ARG A 622 -3.35 -10.82 6.82
CA ARG A 622 -3.27 -9.50 7.41
C ARG A 622 -3.48 -9.61 8.92
N GLU A 623 -2.63 -8.95 9.70
CA GLU A 623 -2.80 -8.83 11.15
C GLU A 623 -3.85 -7.77 11.46
N GLU A 624 -4.94 -8.17 12.10
CA GLU A 624 -5.90 -7.27 12.73
C GLU A 624 -5.59 -7.12 14.22
N ASN A 625 -5.86 -5.94 14.78
CA ASN A 625 -5.70 -5.68 16.20
C ASN A 625 -7.09 -5.54 16.80
N MET A 626 -7.53 -6.53 17.58
CA MET A 626 -8.80 -6.51 18.31
C MET A 626 -8.58 -6.77 19.80
N CYS A 627 -9.51 -6.32 20.65
CA CYS A 627 -9.41 -6.53 22.09
C CYS A 627 -9.39 -8.00 22.54
N GLU A 628 -9.94 -8.92 21.75
CA GLU A 628 -9.98 -10.36 22.05
C GLU A 628 -8.59 -11.03 21.90
N ASP A 629 -7.71 -10.48 21.06
CA ASP A 629 -6.42 -11.07 20.69
C ASP A 629 -5.39 -11.10 21.84
N ASP A 630 -5.64 -10.31 22.88
CA ASP A 630 -4.80 -10.24 24.07
C ASP A 630 -5.07 -11.37 25.08
N HIS A 631 -6.16 -12.15 24.94
CA HIS A 631 -6.69 -13.06 25.99
C HIS A 631 -6.90 -14.54 25.60
N GLY A 632 -6.18 -15.03 24.60
CA GLY A 632 -6.14 -16.47 24.28
C GLY A 632 -5.44 -17.32 25.35
N HIS A 633 -6.08 -17.54 26.51
CA HIS A 633 -5.58 -18.42 27.56
C HIS A 633 -5.71 -19.89 27.11
N GLY A 634 -4.59 -20.51 26.74
CA GLY A 634 -4.51 -21.90 26.28
C GLY A 634 -4.06 -22.08 24.82
N LYS A 635 -3.79 -20.98 24.11
CA LYS A 635 -3.36 -20.97 22.70
C LYS A 635 -1.87 -20.64 22.59
N SER A 636 -1.15 -21.36 21.72
CA SER A 636 0.26 -21.08 21.47
C SER A 636 0.43 -19.67 20.85
N LEU A 637 1.64 -19.10 20.89
CA LEU A 637 1.94 -17.84 20.20
C LEU A 637 1.49 -17.90 18.72
N TRP A 638 1.64 -19.05 18.07
CA TRP A 638 1.19 -19.29 16.70
C TRP A 638 -0.32 -19.32 16.54
N ASP A 639 -1.06 -19.82 17.53
CA ASP A 639 -2.53 -19.80 17.53
C ASP A 639 -3.08 -18.38 17.75
N ARG A 640 -2.36 -17.54 18.51
CA ARG A 640 -2.70 -16.12 18.69
C ARG A 640 -2.35 -15.30 17.47
N ILE A 641 -1.21 -15.57 16.84
CA ILE A 641 -0.82 -14.97 15.56
C ILE A 641 -1.80 -15.39 14.46
N SER A 642 -2.23 -16.66 14.42
CA SER A 642 -3.18 -17.13 13.40
C SER A 642 -4.59 -16.58 13.58
N GLN A 643 -5.02 -16.27 14.81
CA GLN A 643 -6.29 -15.57 15.07
C GLN A 643 -6.29 -14.12 14.57
N ARG A 644 -5.15 -13.43 14.65
CA ARG A 644 -5.00 -12.08 14.09
C ARG A 644 -4.93 -12.07 12.57
N MET A 645 -4.65 -13.22 11.97
CA MET A 645 -4.37 -13.37 10.56
C MET A 645 -5.65 -13.65 9.77
N ILE A 646 -6.28 -12.61 9.23
CA ILE A 646 -7.38 -12.80 8.27
C ILE A 646 -6.80 -13.26 6.93
N LEU A 647 -7.36 -14.34 6.39
CA LEU A 647 -7.11 -14.76 5.01
C LEU A 647 -7.54 -13.63 4.07
N THR A 648 -6.56 -12.94 3.49
CA THR A 648 -6.83 -12.01 2.41
C THR A 648 -6.94 -12.83 1.13
N GLU A 649 -8.06 -12.74 0.41
CA GLU A 649 -8.34 -13.51 -0.83
C GLU A 649 -7.45 -13.13 -2.04
N ASN A 650 -6.19 -12.72 -1.82
CA ASN A 650 -5.25 -12.41 -2.89
C ASN A 650 -4.72 -13.68 -3.58
#